data_AF-A0A2V2BY90-F1
#
_entry.id   AF-A0A2V2BY90-F1
#
_cell.length_a   1.000
_cell.length_b   1.000
_cell.length_c   1.000
_cell.angle_alpha   90.00
_cell.angle_beta   90.00
_cell.angle_gamma   90.00
#
_symmetry.space_group_name_H-M   'P 1'
#
loop_
_entity.id
_entity.type
_entity.pdbx_description
1 polymer ?
#
loop_
_entity_poly.entity_id
_entity_poly.type
_entity_poly.pdbx_seq_one_letter_code
_entity_poly.pdbx_strand_id
1 'polypeptide(L)'
;MTFHSPIWLYAALAAAAVLALAALRARAARRKALAKFASQRLMPELTRTVSAPKIIVKNALAFCAVMLIFAALARPQWGYRWEETKTRGIDIIFAVDTSNSMLAEDVKPDRLERAKLSVLDLVNILQGDRIGIVAFSGQAFLQCPLTLDYDAFRMSLEALDTNVIQRGGTNISAAIEEAEIAFSSTSNRKIIVLISDGEELEDSALEAAKRAAKSGVVIYALGVGGAAGEFIPVRDESGGTTLLKDEAGNPVRSRLNEKTLTEIAKATGGFYEPLTADGMDTIYNEGLKKIPSQELSSRMRQLAIERFQIPLGLAILLLSLSSLVGTRKFFARSGGGAAAVLLAAAVAFQPGGARAQERGEGEGAEEVPAHSDAPLPKPEKPKYSAPENPDSRDLFNLGVDAREAGDAEGAREFFLAAAKLSPDDFPLHSAVYYNIGNIDYAAAKAASAKMQSPQNLSQKIGSAFAQSEQAASEGTQTLREGLKLLEVESAALKAAKNEAAKKAALGKSPLKDKNFQEKLKKAIAACEASAKLSEETASAAAAAKNQWEDLEKMIEAPVAEYSDALLLDPSNSDAENNLRAAQSAAASAKKEAANVGRISEESAPALAKIKESQTKLAEELKKLLRDDNQQNQQNEQNQQNQQNQQNQQNQQNDQNRQQQNDNQQQQNQQDKQDKQNQQDNQKQNQSGQNQKDRNKGERQNRDSQNSRDGQDKREEKRQDNTPQKEEKKPEDRGRDSSGESEKRGDPGQNAQRQKPENKKDEQAVDNSKKSGDKKGEKLPSPSEGREELPAPKTEAAQAARAAEERENVRKSEGAMTRAEARQLLDSMKDDEKFLPLRGFGTQKQRYESSYKDW
;
A
#
# COMPACT_ATOMS: atom_id res chain seq x y z
N MET A 1 -21.96 2.08 15.30
CA MET A 1 -20.54 2.34 15.62
C MET A 1 -20.06 1.19 16.48
N THR A 2 -19.10 0.42 15.98
CA THR A 2 -18.48 -0.71 16.69
C THR A 2 -17.01 -0.40 16.92
N PHE A 3 -16.39 -1.03 17.92
CA PHE A 3 -14.96 -0.93 18.16
C PHE A 3 -14.33 -2.28 17.84
N HIS A 4 -13.29 -2.30 17.02
CA HIS A 4 -12.60 -3.55 16.68
C HIS A 4 -11.86 -4.13 17.89
N SER A 5 -11.27 -3.26 18.70
CA SER A 5 -10.43 -3.62 19.85
C SER A 5 -10.93 -2.93 21.13
N PRO A 6 -12.08 -3.35 21.68
CA PRO A 6 -12.70 -2.71 22.84
C PRO A 6 -11.83 -2.77 24.10
N ILE A 7 -10.83 -3.65 24.14
CA ILE A 7 -9.88 -3.78 25.24
C ILE A 7 -9.15 -2.46 25.57
N TRP A 8 -8.91 -1.62 24.56
CA TRP A 8 -8.27 -0.32 24.76
C TRP A 8 -9.15 0.69 25.50
N LEU A 9 -10.48 0.51 25.50
CA LEU A 9 -11.38 1.35 26.31
C LEU A 9 -11.25 1.03 27.80
N TYR A 10 -11.07 -0.24 28.16
CA TYR A 10 -10.76 -0.63 29.54
C TYR A 10 -9.36 -0.15 29.95
N ALA A 11 -8.38 -0.21 29.04
CA ALA A 11 -7.07 0.38 29.25
C ALA A 11 -7.14 1.89 29.46
N ALA A 12 -8.05 2.59 28.78
CA ALA A 12 -8.30 4.02 29.00
C ALA A 12 -8.74 4.34 30.44
N LEU A 13 -9.64 3.51 31.01
CA LEU A 13 -10.06 3.67 32.40
C LEU A 13 -8.91 3.44 33.40
N ALA A 14 -8.07 2.44 33.15
CA ALA A 14 -6.87 2.20 33.96
C ALA A 14 -5.89 3.37 33.87
N ALA A 15 -5.63 3.88 32.66
CA ALA A 15 -4.79 5.05 32.43
C ALA A 15 -5.37 6.31 33.10
N ALA A 16 -6.69 6.49 33.05
CA ALA A 16 -7.38 7.59 33.72
C ALA A 16 -7.16 7.55 35.24
N ALA A 17 -7.30 6.37 35.86
CA ALA A 17 -7.07 6.18 37.29
C ALA A 17 -5.61 6.47 37.68
N VAL A 18 -4.65 5.99 36.88
CA VAL A 18 -3.22 6.25 37.09
C VAL A 18 -2.90 7.75 36.97
N LEU A 19 -3.42 8.43 35.95
CA LEU A 19 -3.23 9.87 35.76
C LEU A 19 -3.88 10.69 36.88
N ALA A 20 -5.07 10.31 37.34
CA ALA A 20 -5.73 10.95 38.47
C ALA A 20 -4.93 10.78 39.76
N LEU A 21 -4.44 9.56 40.03
CA LEU A 21 -3.59 9.28 41.20
C LEU A 21 -2.26 10.04 41.14
N ALA A 22 -1.62 10.08 39.96
CA ALA A 22 -0.41 10.85 39.73
C ALA A 22 -0.63 12.36 39.93
N ALA A 23 -1.75 12.91 39.45
CA ALA A 23 -2.12 14.30 39.65
C ALA A 23 -2.36 14.62 41.14
N LEU A 24 -3.04 13.73 41.88
CA LEU A 24 -3.26 13.87 43.32
C LEU A 24 -1.93 13.78 44.10
N ARG A 25 -1.06 12.82 43.76
CA ARG A 25 0.28 12.70 44.37
C ARG A 25 1.16 13.90 44.06
N ALA A 26 1.18 14.38 42.83
CA ALA A 26 1.92 15.57 42.44
C ALA A 26 1.41 16.81 43.20
N ARG A 27 0.09 16.93 43.39
CA ARG A 27 -0.51 18.00 44.20
C ARG A 27 -0.13 17.89 45.67
N ALA A 28 -0.17 16.69 46.25
CA ALA A 28 0.23 16.43 47.64
C ALA A 28 1.73 16.66 47.86
N ALA A 29 2.59 16.20 46.94
CA ALA A 29 4.03 16.38 46.98
C ALA A 29 4.40 17.87 46.84
N ARG A 30 3.75 18.61 45.92
CA ARG A 30 3.90 20.06 45.82
C ARG A 30 3.51 20.75 47.12
N ARG A 31 2.36 20.40 47.73
CA ARG A 31 1.94 20.96 49.03
C ARG A 31 2.95 20.67 50.14
N LYS A 32 3.48 19.44 50.23
CA LYS A 32 4.51 19.06 51.20
C LYS A 32 5.84 19.78 50.97
N ALA A 33 6.27 19.95 49.72
CA ALA A 33 7.47 20.70 49.39
C ALA A 33 7.29 22.20 49.74
N LEU A 34 6.17 22.80 49.35
CA LEU A 34 5.82 24.19 49.69
C LEU A 34 5.79 24.42 51.21
N ALA A 35 5.25 23.48 51.99
CA ALA A 35 5.22 23.55 53.46
C ALA A 35 6.61 23.46 54.12
N LYS A 36 7.65 22.95 53.43
CA LYS A 36 9.03 22.93 53.93
C LYS A 36 9.77 24.26 53.73
N PHE A 37 9.32 25.11 52.79
CA PHE A 37 10.02 26.34 52.41
C PHE A 37 9.30 27.63 52.84
N ALA A 38 8.01 27.57 53.23
CA ALA A 38 7.25 28.76 53.65
C ALA A 38 6.32 28.46 54.85
N SER A 39 6.29 29.36 55.84
CA SER A 39 5.32 29.32 56.93
C SER A 39 3.90 29.57 56.40
N GLN A 40 2.87 28.93 56.99
CA GLN A 40 1.47 28.98 56.53
C GLN A 40 0.92 30.40 56.30
N ARG A 41 1.55 31.42 56.89
CA ARG A 41 1.16 32.84 56.83
C ARG A 41 1.60 33.56 55.54
N LEU A 42 2.66 33.10 54.85
CA LEU A 42 3.21 33.72 53.62
C LEU A 42 2.86 32.96 52.32
N MET A 43 2.19 31.80 52.44
CA MET A 43 1.76 30.97 51.31
C MET A 43 0.87 31.69 50.27
N PRO A 44 -0.07 32.59 50.65
CA PRO A 44 -0.91 33.31 49.68
C PRO A 44 -0.12 34.33 48.83
N GLU A 45 0.95 34.92 49.38
CA GLU A 45 1.75 35.94 48.69
C GLU A 45 2.73 35.32 47.67
N LEU A 46 3.35 34.19 47.98
CA LEU A 46 4.30 33.49 47.09
C LEU A 46 3.63 32.72 45.94
N THR A 47 2.37 32.31 46.09
CA THR A 47 1.59 31.63 45.03
C THR A 47 0.75 32.57 44.17
N ARG A 48 0.81 33.89 44.43
CA ARG A 48 -0.01 34.92 43.76
C ARG A 48 0.18 34.93 42.24
N THR A 49 1.35 34.51 41.75
CA THR A 49 1.78 34.51 40.34
C THR A 49 1.29 33.30 39.53
N VAL A 50 0.81 32.23 40.18
CA VAL A 50 0.34 30.99 39.53
C VAL A 50 -1.19 30.96 39.53
N SER A 51 -1.82 30.73 38.38
CA SER A 51 -3.28 30.59 38.31
C SER A 51 -3.68 29.11 38.43
N ALA A 52 -4.30 28.75 39.55
CA ALA A 52 -4.93 27.46 39.75
C ALA A 52 -5.87 27.02 38.59
N PRO A 53 -6.75 27.89 38.03
CA PRO A 53 -7.63 27.47 36.93
C PRO A 53 -6.86 27.10 35.66
N LYS A 54 -5.81 27.83 35.27
CA LYS A 54 -5.03 27.48 34.06
C LYS A 54 -4.29 26.15 34.20
N ILE A 55 -3.83 25.80 35.40
CA ILE A 55 -3.21 24.50 35.67
C ILE A 55 -4.25 23.38 35.56
N ILE A 56 -5.46 23.60 36.07
CA ILE A 56 -6.56 22.63 35.96
C ILE A 56 -6.95 22.45 34.48
N VAL A 57 -7.11 23.54 33.73
CA VAL A 57 -7.41 23.52 32.29
C VAL A 57 -6.31 22.79 31.50
N LYS A 58 -5.04 23.10 31.75
CA LYS A 58 -3.91 22.43 31.08
C LYS A 58 -3.91 20.91 31.33
N ASN A 59 -4.10 20.52 32.58
CA ASN A 59 -4.14 19.11 32.97
C ASN A 59 -5.38 18.40 32.43
N ALA A 60 -6.53 19.08 32.38
CA ALA A 60 -7.77 18.56 31.80
C ALA A 60 -7.63 18.32 30.29
N LEU A 61 -7.02 19.26 29.56
CA LEU A 61 -6.71 19.09 28.13
C LEU A 61 -5.78 17.89 27.88
N ALA A 62 -4.71 17.77 28.67
CA ALA A 62 -3.79 16.64 28.56
C ALA A 62 -4.47 15.31 28.88
N PHE A 63 -5.32 15.28 29.91
CA PHE A 63 -6.11 14.10 30.27
C PHE A 63 -7.08 13.69 29.16
N CYS A 64 -7.85 14.63 28.61
CA CYS A 64 -8.77 14.38 27.50
C CYS A 64 -8.02 13.89 26.26
N ALA A 65 -6.84 14.45 25.96
CA ALA A 65 -6.03 14.00 24.84
C ALA A 65 -5.58 12.53 24.99
N VAL A 66 -5.12 12.14 26.19
CA VAL A 66 -4.75 10.75 26.46
C VAL A 66 -5.96 9.82 26.29
N MET A 67 -7.14 10.20 26.78
CA MET A 67 -8.36 9.40 26.58
C MET A 67 -8.70 9.20 25.10
N LEU A 68 -8.49 10.23 24.27
CA LEU A 68 -8.74 10.16 22.82
C LEU A 68 -7.70 9.31 22.07
N ILE A 69 -6.45 9.23 22.56
CA ILE A 69 -5.46 8.29 22.02
C ILE A 69 -5.92 6.86 22.25
N PHE A 70 -6.41 6.53 23.44
CA PHE A 70 -6.98 5.21 23.71
C PHE A 70 -8.25 4.95 22.89
N ALA A 71 -9.09 5.96 22.67
CA ALA A 71 -10.24 5.85 21.78
C ALA A 71 -9.83 5.60 20.32
N ALA A 72 -8.72 6.17 19.85
CA ALA A 72 -8.16 5.89 18.53
C ALA A 72 -7.62 4.45 18.43
N LEU A 73 -6.92 3.97 19.47
CA LEU A 73 -6.42 2.59 19.56
C LEU A 73 -7.54 1.53 19.60
N ALA A 74 -8.72 1.90 20.12
CA ALA A 74 -9.91 1.06 20.09
C ALA A 74 -10.49 0.88 18.66
N ARG A 75 -9.94 1.59 17.65
CA ARG A 75 -10.31 1.54 16.23
C ARG A 75 -11.83 1.66 16.04
N PRO A 76 -12.40 2.88 16.21
CA PRO A 76 -13.82 3.10 15.98
C PRO A 76 -14.16 2.85 14.51
N GLN A 77 -15.20 2.05 14.29
CA GLN A 77 -15.69 1.65 12.98
C GLN A 77 -17.12 2.16 12.79
N TRP A 78 -17.34 2.89 11.70
CA TRP A 78 -18.67 3.27 11.24
C TRP A 78 -18.69 3.43 9.72
N GLY A 79 -19.78 2.97 9.09
CA GLY A 79 -19.90 2.86 7.64
C GLY A 79 -19.21 1.62 7.08
N TYR A 80 -19.59 1.25 5.86
CA TYR A 80 -19.08 0.08 5.16
C TYR A 80 -18.69 0.48 3.74
N ARG A 81 -17.62 -0.11 3.22
CA ARG A 81 -17.31 -0.11 1.79
C ARG A 81 -17.61 -1.50 1.23
N TRP A 82 -18.24 -1.53 0.07
CA TRP A 82 -18.44 -2.77 -0.66
C TRP A 82 -17.21 -3.03 -1.52
N GLU A 83 -16.61 -4.20 -1.36
CA GLU A 83 -15.45 -4.62 -2.13
C GLU A 83 -15.85 -5.91 -2.88
N GLU A 84 -15.80 -5.85 -4.22
CA GLU A 84 -16.07 -7.01 -5.07
C GLU A 84 -14.88 -7.98 -4.99
N THR A 85 -15.10 -9.12 -4.33
CA THR A 85 -14.15 -10.23 -4.42
C THR A 85 -14.62 -11.16 -5.53
N LYS A 86 -13.87 -11.20 -6.65
CA LYS A 86 -14.11 -12.17 -7.73
C LYS A 86 -13.65 -13.55 -7.25
N THR A 87 -14.59 -14.38 -6.81
CA THR A 87 -14.32 -15.78 -6.47
C THR A 87 -14.45 -16.65 -7.71
N ARG A 88 -13.44 -17.48 -8.02
CA ARG A 88 -13.45 -18.36 -9.21
C ARG A 88 -14.35 -19.58 -9.05
N GLY A 89 -14.97 -19.77 -7.88
CA GLY A 89 -15.85 -20.90 -7.59
C GLY A 89 -15.10 -22.22 -7.43
N ILE A 90 -13.82 -22.18 -7.02
CA ILE A 90 -12.96 -23.35 -6.82
C ILE A 90 -12.62 -23.47 -5.34
N ASP A 91 -12.79 -24.68 -4.81
CA ASP A 91 -12.37 -25.05 -3.46
C ASP A 91 -11.23 -26.07 -3.58
N ILE A 92 -10.08 -25.74 -2.99
CA ILE A 92 -8.86 -26.53 -3.07
C ILE A 92 -8.53 -27.04 -1.67
N ILE A 93 -8.40 -28.35 -1.51
CA ILE A 93 -7.89 -28.97 -0.28
C ILE A 93 -6.52 -29.55 -0.57
N PHE A 94 -5.52 -29.09 0.17
CA PHE A 94 -4.20 -29.70 0.19
C PHE A 94 -4.22 -30.87 1.17
N ALA A 95 -4.19 -32.09 0.64
CA ALA A 95 -4.01 -33.30 1.43
C ALA A 95 -2.50 -33.56 1.54
N VAL A 96 -1.93 -33.24 2.70
CA VAL A 96 -0.47 -33.30 2.93
C VAL A 96 -0.13 -34.50 3.81
N ASP A 97 0.75 -35.36 3.32
CA ASP A 97 1.29 -36.49 4.06
C ASP A 97 2.23 -36.00 5.17
N THR A 98 1.97 -36.44 6.39
CA THR A 98 2.77 -36.16 7.60
C THR A 98 3.30 -37.45 8.23
N SER A 99 3.40 -38.53 7.46
CA SER A 99 4.02 -39.78 7.91
C SER A 99 5.54 -39.63 8.10
N ASN A 100 6.15 -40.58 8.81
CA ASN A 100 7.59 -40.53 9.08
C ASN A 100 8.46 -40.58 7.82
N SER A 101 7.98 -41.15 6.71
CA SER A 101 8.73 -41.18 5.45
C SER A 101 8.94 -39.78 4.87
N MET A 102 8.10 -38.82 5.24
CA MET A 102 8.25 -37.42 4.84
C MET A 102 9.40 -36.68 5.55
N LEU A 103 10.06 -37.30 6.55
CA LEU A 103 11.30 -36.80 7.15
C LEU A 103 12.54 -37.17 6.33
N ALA A 104 12.43 -37.98 5.27
CA ALA A 104 13.55 -38.30 4.41
C ALA A 104 14.12 -37.03 3.74
N GLU A 105 15.45 -36.98 3.58
CA GLU A 105 16.14 -35.79 3.07
C GLU A 105 16.67 -35.96 1.63
N ASP A 106 16.07 -36.84 0.84
CA ASP A 106 16.33 -36.97 -0.59
C ASP A 106 15.91 -35.72 -1.37
N VAL A 107 14.95 -34.96 -0.83
CA VAL A 107 14.64 -33.60 -1.25
C VAL A 107 14.92 -32.66 -0.09
N LYS A 108 15.75 -31.64 -0.30
CA LYS A 108 16.17 -30.72 0.77
C LYS A 108 15.09 -29.67 1.10
N PRO A 109 14.92 -29.30 2.39
CA PRO A 109 15.63 -29.83 3.56
C PRO A 109 15.17 -31.24 3.98
N ASP A 110 13.87 -31.50 3.98
CA ASP A 110 13.22 -32.81 4.00
C ASP A 110 11.97 -32.76 3.11
N ARG A 111 11.35 -33.92 2.84
CA ARG A 111 10.17 -34.01 1.95
C ARG A 111 8.99 -33.16 2.44
N LEU A 112 8.70 -33.16 3.75
CA LEU A 112 7.57 -32.41 4.33
C LEU A 112 7.78 -30.89 4.21
N GLU A 113 8.95 -30.41 4.60
CA GLU A 113 9.30 -28.99 4.51
C GLU A 113 9.35 -28.53 3.06
N ARG A 114 9.85 -29.37 2.13
CA ARG A 114 9.78 -29.08 0.70
C ARG A 114 8.32 -28.99 0.22
N ALA A 115 7.46 -29.91 0.64
CA ALA A 115 6.04 -29.89 0.31
C ALA A 115 5.37 -28.59 0.80
N LYS A 116 5.61 -28.18 2.05
CA LYS A 116 5.10 -26.92 2.61
C LYS A 116 5.52 -25.71 1.79
N LEU A 117 6.81 -25.60 1.46
CA LEU A 117 7.32 -24.49 0.64
C LEU A 117 6.62 -24.44 -0.73
N SER A 118 6.42 -25.59 -1.35
CA SER A 118 5.80 -25.67 -2.67
C SER A 118 4.29 -25.32 -2.62
N VAL A 119 3.61 -25.64 -1.52
CA VAL A 119 2.23 -25.17 -1.26
C VAL A 119 2.20 -23.67 -1.03
N LEU A 120 3.15 -23.10 -0.27
CA LEU A 120 3.24 -21.65 -0.04
C LEU A 120 3.44 -20.88 -1.35
N ASP A 121 4.30 -21.37 -2.23
CA ASP A 121 4.55 -20.78 -3.55
C ASP A 121 3.26 -20.76 -4.38
N LEU A 122 2.50 -21.85 -4.40
CA LEU A 122 1.21 -21.91 -5.08
C LEU A 122 0.19 -20.94 -4.48
N VAL A 123 0.08 -20.88 -3.15
CA VAL A 123 -0.85 -19.97 -2.45
C VAL A 123 -0.56 -18.51 -2.74
N ASN A 124 0.69 -18.13 -3.04
CA ASN A 124 1.03 -16.76 -3.46
C ASN A 124 0.43 -16.37 -4.83
N ILE A 125 0.13 -17.35 -5.67
CA ILE A 125 -0.34 -17.15 -7.06
C ILE A 125 -1.86 -17.32 -7.17
N LEU A 126 -2.49 -18.04 -6.22
CA LEU A 126 -3.94 -18.20 -6.15
C LEU A 126 -4.65 -16.86 -5.91
N GLN A 127 -5.80 -16.66 -6.58
CA GLN A 127 -6.59 -15.43 -6.48
C GLN A 127 -8.07 -15.75 -6.40
N GLY A 128 -8.65 -15.58 -5.21
CA GLY A 128 -10.09 -15.71 -4.99
C GLY A 128 -10.58 -17.16 -4.87
N ASP A 129 -9.66 -18.11 -4.67
CA ASP A 129 -9.94 -19.53 -4.44
C ASP A 129 -9.97 -19.82 -2.93
N ARG A 130 -10.91 -20.66 -2.47
CA ARG A 130 -10.91 -21.13 -1.08
C ARG A 130 -9.93 -22.27 -0.93
N ILE A 131 -9.09 -22.19 0.09
CA ILE A 131 -8.06 -23.20 0.37
C ILE A 131 -8.25 -23.82 1.75
N GLY A 132 -7.93 -25.10 1.87
CA GLY A 132 -7.98 -25.86 3.13
C GLY A 132 -6.88 -26.91 3.18
N ILE A 133 -6.64 -27.47 4.36
CA ILE A 133 -5.56 -28.43 4.62
C ILE A 133 -6.13 -29.65 5.33
N VAL A 134 -5.89 -30.83 4.75
CA VAL A 134 -6.07 -32.12 5.42
C VAL A 134 -4.67 -32.68 5.65
N ALA A 135 -4.32 -32.97 6.89
CA ALA A 135 -3.08 -33.66 7.22
C ALA A 135 -3.38 -35.14 7.42
N PHE A 136 -2.52 -36.01 6.91
CA PHE A 136 -2.73 -37.45 7.03
C PHE A 136 -1.45 -38.26 7.20
N SER A 137 -1.58 -39.39 7.88
CA SER A 137 -0.59 -40.47 7.98
C SER A 137 -1.37 -41.78 8.15
N GLY A 138 -1.31 -42.51 9.27
CA GLY A 138 -2.17 -43.68 9.51
C GLY A 138 -3.66 -43.35 9.71
N GLN A 139 -3.98 -42.07 9.90
CA GLN A 139 -5.31 -41.45 9.98
C GLN A 139 -5.27 -40.09 9.26
N ALA A 140 -6.42 -39.49 8.98
CA ALA A 140 -6.52 -38.16 8.41
C ALA A 140 -7.39 -37.25 9.28
N PHE A 141 -7.11 -35.94 9.26
CA PHE A 141 -7.93 -34.95 9.95
C PHE A 141 -7.84 -33.57 9.25
N LEU A 142 -8.91 -32.79 9.33
CA LEU A 142 -8.96 -31.44 8.81
C LEU A 142 -8.16 -30.47 9.70
N GLN A 143 -6.96 -30.08 9.24
CA GLN A 143 -6.10 -29.11 9.92
C GLN A 143 -6.59 -27.67 9.71
N CYS A 144 -7.02 -27.35 8.48
CA CYS A 144 -7.50 -26.02 8.12
C CYS A 144 -8.78 -26.15 7.28
N PRO A 145 -9.94 -25.67 7.78
CA PRO A 145 -11.16 -25.59 6.99
C PRO A 145 -11.00 -24.69 5.77
N LEU A 146 -11.84 -24.91 4.74
CA LEU A 146 -11.86 -24.08 3.53
C LEU A 146 -12.07 -22.60 3.87
N THR A 147 -11.08 -21.76 3.54
CA THR A 147 -11.05 -20.34 3.87
C THR A 147 -10.54 -19.48 2.71
N LEU A 148 -10.92 -18.21 2.69
CA LEU A 148 -10.33 -17.16 1.85
C LEU A 148 -9.21 -16.39 2.58
N ASP A 149 -8.98 -16.70 3.85
CA ASP A 149 -7.94 -16.11 4.67
C ASP A 149 -6.62 -16.87 4.46
N TYR A 150 -5.83 -16.38 3.50
CA TYR A 150 -4.54 -16.98 3.16
C TYR A 150 -3.52 -16.87 4.30
N ASP A 151 -3.62 -15.87 5.19
CA ASP A 151 -2.72 -15.74 6.33
C ASP A 151 -3.01 -16.82 7.37
N ALA A 152 -4.29 -17.06 7.68
CA ALA A 152 -4.71 -18.16 8.55
C ALA A 152 -4.29 -19.53 8.00
N PHE A 153 -4.43 -19.73 6.68
CA PHE A 153 -3.96 -20.95 6.02
C PHE A 153 -2.44 -21.13 6.16
N ARG A 154 -1.63 -20.08 5.92
CA ARG A 154 -0.16 -20.15 6.08
C ARG A 154 0.23 -20.56 7.48
N MET A 155 -0.40 -19.97 8.50
CA MET A 155 -0.16 -20.33 9.90
C MET A 155 -0.50 -21.81 10.18
N SER A 156 -1.59 -22.32 9.62
CA SER A 156 -1.97 -23.74 9.74
C SER A 156 -1.01 -24.68 9.04
N LEU A 157 -0.47 -24.29 7.87
CA LEU A 157 0.49 -25.06 7.09
C LEU A 157 1.86 -25.14 7.78
N GLU A 158 2.35 -24.00 8.30
CA GLU A 158 3.61 -23.93 9.05
C GLU A 158 3.57 -24.81 10.30
N ALA A 159 2.39 -24.93 10.93
CA ALA A 159 2.18 -25.74 12.13
C ALA A 159 2.12 -27.26 11.86
N LEU A 160 2.13 -27.72 10.61
CA LEU A 160 2.18 -29.16 10.32
C LEU A 160 3.52 -29.76 10.75
N ASP A 161 3.48 -30.94 11.34
CA ASP A 161 4.66 -31.72 11.72
C ASP A 161 4.27 -33.20 11.72
N THR A 162 5.24 -34.10 11.60
CA THR A 162 4.97 -35.55 11.63
C THR A 162 4.47 -36.02 13.00
N ASN A 163 4.75 -35.25 14.06
CA ASN A 163 4.25 -35.53 15.41
C ASN A 163 2.77 -35.21 15.62
N VAL A 164 2.11 -34.52 14.68
CA VAL A 164 0.70 -34.14 14.83
C VAL A 164 -0.22 -35.37 14.82
N ILE A 165 0.14 -36.41 14.06
CA ILE A 165 -0.58 -37.69 14.02
C ILE A 165 0.31 -38.80 14.57
N GLN A 166 0.02 -39.26 15.79
CA GLN A 166 0.82 -40.31 16.45
C GLN A 166 0.66 -41.70 15.81
N ARG A 167 -0.42 -41.92 15.05
CA ARG A 167 -0.64 -43.19 14.35
C ARG A 167 0.22 -43.23 13.09
N GLY A 168 1.30 -44.01 13.13
CA GLY A 168 2.17 -44.23 11.97
C GLY A 168 1.48 -44.95 10.80
N GLY A 169 2.14 -44.92 9.65
CA GLY A 169 1.64 -45.43 8.37
C GLY A 169 1.16 -44.30 7.46
N THR A 170 0.62 -44.69 6.30
CA THR A 170 0.10 -43.78 5.27
C THR A 170 -1.25 -44.33 4.81
N ASN A 171 -2.30 -43.53 4.96
CA ASN A 171 -3.68 -43.86 4.63
C ASN A 171 -4.27 -42.73 3.79
N ILE A 172 -4.06 -42.83 2.48
CA ILE A 172 -4.51 -41.83 1.51
C ILE A 172 -6.03 -41.90 1.37
N SER A 173 -6.62 -43.10 1.51
CA SER A 173 -8.08 -43.26 1.47
C SER A 173 -8.80 -42.40 2.52
N ALA A 174 -8.29 -42.36 3.75
CA ALA A 174 -8.83 -41.52 4.82
C ALA A 174 -8.66 -40.02 4.51
N ALA A 175 -7.56 -39.62 3.87
CA ALA A 175 -7.33 -38.23 3.48
C ALA A 175 -8.33 -37.75 2.43
N ILE A 176 -8.64 -38.61 1.45
CA ILE A 176 -9.65 -38.33 0.42
C ILE A 176 -11.04 -38.22 1.08
N GLU A 177 -11.40 -39.14 1.97
CA GLU A 177 -12.70 -39.13 2.66
C GLU A 177 -12.88 -37.88 3.54
N GLU A 178 -11.85 -37.50 4.30
CA GLU A 178 -11.86 -36.28 5.12
C GLU A 178 -11.98 -35.01 4.26
N ALA A 179 -11.29 -34.98 3.12
CA ALA A 179 -11.42 -33.90 2.15
C ALA A 179 -12.84 -33.83 1.55
N GLU A 180 -13.46 -34.96 1.20
CA GLU A 180 -14.85 -35.02 0.73
C GLU A 180 -15.83 -34.47 1.78
N ILE A 181 -15.64 -34.80 3.06
CA ILE A 181 -16.43 -34.25 4.16
C ILE A 181 -16.28 -32.73 4.24
N ALA A 182 -15.06 -32.21 4.13
CA ALA A 182 -14.81 -30.78 4.13
C ALA A 182 -15.46 -30.06 2.92
N PHE A 183 -15.59 -30.73 1.78
CA PHE A 183 -16.34 -30.21 0.61
C PHE A 183 -17.87 -30.30 0.74
N SER A 184 -18.42 -31.09 1.67
CA SER A 184 -19.86 -31.41 1.72
C SER A 184 -20.80 -30.19 1.83
N SER A 185 -20.28 -29.03 2.21
CA SER A 185 -21.02 -27.77 2.33
C SER A 185 -20.95 -26.86 1.09
N THR A 186 -20.37 -27.33 -0.02
CA THR A 186 -20.07 -26.51 -1.19
C THR A 186 -20.68 -27.00 -2.51
N SER A 187 -21.12 -26.06 -3.34
CA SER A 187 -21.49 -26.27 -4.75
C SER A 187 -20.35 -25.93 -5.72
N ASN A 188 -19.20 -25.47 -5.21
CA ASN A 188 -18.02 -25.12 -5.99
C ASN A 188 -17.33 -26.35 -6.58
N ARG A 189 -16.44 -26.11 -7.54
CA ARG A 189 -15.58 -27.18 -8.07
C ARG A 189 -14.59 -27.63 -7.00
N LYS A 190 -14.55 -28.94 -6.75
CA LYS A 190 -13.81 -29.56 -5.65
C LYS A 190 -12.50 -30.14 -6.16
N ILE A 191 -11.39 -29.66 -5.62
CA ILE A 191 -10.05 -30.09 -6.04
C ILE A 191 -9.25 -30.53 -4.83
N ILE A 192 -8.68 -31.73 -4.89
CA ILE A 192 -7.70 -32.18 -3.92
C ILE A 192 -6.33 -32.09 -4.57
N VAL A 193 -5.39 -31.41 -3.93
CA VAL A 193 -3.97 -31.50 -4.25
C VAL A 193 -3.36 -32.45 -3.22
N LEU A 194 -3.14 -33.70 -3.63
CA LEU A 194 -2.57 -34.75 -2.80
C LEU A 194 -1.04 -34.70 -2.88
N ILE A 195 -0.37 -34.56 -1.74
CA ILE A 195 1.09 -34.46 -1.66
C ILE A 195 1.60 -35.58 -0.76
N SER A 196 2.32 -36.55 -1.35
CA SER A 196 2.78 -37.76 -0.65
C SER A 196 3.92 -38.42 -1.43
N ASP A 197 4.64 -39.34 -0.79
CA ASP A 197 5.53 -40.29 -1.47
C ASP A 197 4.78 -41.53 -2.02
N GLY A 198 3.47 -41.64 -1.77
CA GLY A 198 2.62 -42.70 -2.33
C GLY A 198 2.85 -44.08 -1.71
N GLU A 199 3.59 -44.18 -0.60
CA GLU A 199 3.83 -45.44 0.12
C GLU A 199 2.62 -45.86 0.96
N GLU A 200 1.48 -46.11 0.32
CA GLU A 200 0.35 -46.75 0.96
C GLU A 200 0.46 -48.27 0.90
N LEU A 201 0.12 -48.92 2.02
CA LEU A 201 0.24 -50.37 2.19
C LEU A 201 -1.00 -51.15 1.71
N GLU A 202 -2.10 -50.46 1.34
CA GLU A 202 -3.39 -51.04 0.99
C GLU A 202 -3.94 -50.48 -0.34
N ASP A 203 -4.69 -51.29 -1.11
CA ASP A 203 -5.33 -50.88 -2.38
C ASP A 203 -6.57 -49.97 -2.19
N SER A 204 -6.80 -49.45 -0.97
CA SER A 204 -8.01 -48.74 -0.58
C SER A 204 -8.10 -47.31 -1.16
N ALA A 205 -6.97 -46.65 -1.44
CA ALA A 205 -6.96 -45.30 -2.02
C ALA A 205 -7.58 -45.23 -3.41
N LEU A 206 -7.31 -46.20 -4.28
CA LEU A 206 -7.83 -46.15 -5.65
C LEU A 206 -9.36 -46.24 -5.65
N GLU A 207 -9.94 -47.04 -4.76
CA GLU A 207 -11.39 -47.13 -4.59
C GLU A 207 -11.97 -45.86 -3.97
N ALA A 208 -11.29 -45.24 -3.00
CA ALA A 208 -11.69 -43.93 -2.46
C ALA A 208 -11.66 -42.83 -3.53
N ALA A 209 -10.60 -42.78 -4.36
CA ALA A 209 -10.47 -41.85 -5.47
C ALA A 209 -11.60 -42.03 -6.50
N LYS A 210 -11.94 -43.27 -6.87
CA LYS A 210 -13.08 -43.56 -7.76
C LYS A 210 -14.42 -43.14 -7.13
N ARG A 211 -14.58 -43.25 -5.81
CA ARG A 211 -15.78 -42.73 -5.12
C ARG A 211 -15.82 -41.20 -5.20
N ALA A 212 -14.71 -40.53 -4.91
CA ALA A 212 -14.59 -39.08 -4.97
C ALA A 212 -14.82 -38.51 -6.40
N ALA A 213 -14.37 -39.24 -7.43
CA ALA A 213 -14.67 -38.88 -8.82
C ALA A 213 -16.18 -38.77 -9.09
N LYS A 214 -16.99 -39.65 -8.50
CA LYS A 214 -18.45 -39.64 -8.65
C LYS A 214 -19.11 -38.44 -7.96
N SER A 215 -18.45 -37.86 -6.94
CA SER A 215 -18.91 -36.66 -6.24
C SER A 215 -18.39 -35.34 -6.87
N GLY A 216 -17.72 -35.45 -8.04
CA GLY A 216 -17.19 -34.34 -8.81
C GLY A 216 -15.85 -33.81 -8.33
N VAL A 217 -15.13 -34.58 -7.49
CA VAL A 217 -13.81 -34.22 -6.99
C VAL A 217 -12.73 -34.61 -7.99
N VAL A 218 -11.82 -33.68 -8.28
CA VAL A 218 -10.63 -33.91 -9.10
C VAL A 218 -9.40 -33.95 -8.19
N ILE A 219 -8.55 -34.96 -8.33
CA ILE A 219 -7.33 -35.13 -7.54
C ILE A 219 -6.10 -34.89 -8.43
N TYR A 220 -5.32 -33.86 -8.11
CA TYR A 220 -3.97 -33.69 -8.63
C TYR A 220 -3.00 -34.28 -7.62
N ALA A 221 -2.14 -35.21 -8.06
CA ALA A 221 -1.19 -35.86 -7.18
C ALA A 221 0.22 -35.29 -7.41
N LEU A 222 0.88 -34.93 -6.33
CA LEU A 222 2.24 -34.42 -6.30
C LEU A 222 3.13 -35.40 -5.54
N GLY A 223 4.03 -36.08 -6.26
CA GLY A 223 4.93 -37.07 -5.70
C GLY A 223 6.15 -36.46 -5.06
N VAL A 224 6.44 -36.74 -3.79
CA VAL A 224 7.64 -36.23 -3.11
C VAL A 224 8.62 -37.34 -2.80
N GLY A 225 9.88 -37.14 -3.18
CA GLY A 225 10.96 -38.10 -2.96
C GLY A 225 11.54 -38.68 -4.25
N GLY A 226 12.58 -39.50 -4.12
CA GLY A 226 13.23 -40.18 -5.23
C GLY A 226 12.84 -41.65 -5.35
N ALA A 227 12.75 -42.16 -6.58
CA ALA A 227 12.52 -43.59 -6.86
C ALA A 227 13.62 -44.51 -6.30
N ALA A 228 14.85 -43.99 -6.13
CA ALA A 228 15.93 -44.73 -5.48
C ALA A 228 15.61 -45.00 -3.99
N GLY A 229 14.91 -44.07 -3.35
CA GLY A 229 14.59 -44.05 -1.93
C GLY A 229 15.76 -43.75 -1.00
N GLU A 230 15.43 -43.25 0.18
CA GLU A 230 16.35 -42.71 1.17
C GLU A 230 16.00 -43.21 2.57
N PHE A 231 16.98 -43.24 3.46
CA PHE A 231 16.74 -43.61 4.85
C PHE A 231 16.15 -42.44 5.63
N ILE A 232 15.24 -42.76 6.55
CA ILE A 232 14.52 -41.75 7.33
C ILE A 232 15.35 -41.36 8.57
N PRO A 233 15.82 -40.11 8.70
CA PRO A 233 16.50 -39.65 9.90
C PRO A 233 15.48 -39.38 11.02
N VAL A 234 15.84 -39.76 12.24
CA VAL A 234 15.09 -39.48 13.48
C VAL A 234 16.03 -38.82 14.46
N ARG A 235 15.65 -37.65 14.98
CA ARG A 235 16.39 -36.95 16.02
C ARG A 235 16.05 -37.54 17.38
N ASP A 236 17.08 -37.97 18.10
CA ASP A 236 16.98 -38.44 19.47
C ASP A 236 16.84 -37.26 20.46
N GLU A 237 16.37 -37.53 21.68
CA GLU A 237 16.21 -36.52 22.75
C GLU A 237 17.52 -35.80 23.10
N SER A 238 18.66 -36.43 22.80
CA SER A 238 20.01 -35.90 22.97
C SER A 238 20.47 -34.96 21.84
N GLY A 239 19.66 -34.79 20.78
CA GLY A 239 20.02 -34.03 19.57
C GLY A 239 20.85 -34.81 18.54
N GLY A 240 21.13 -36.09 18.79
CA GLY A 240 21.78 -36.98 17.83
C GLY A 240 20.84 -37.39 16.69
N THR A 241 21.37 -37.58 15.48
CA THR A 241 20.59 -38.09 14.33
C THR A 241 20.81 -39.59 14.20
N THR A 242 19.74 -40.37 14.35
CA THR A 242 19.71 -41.83 14.12
C THR A 242 18.81 -42.14 12.92
N LEU A 243 18.82 -43.38 12.42
CA LEU A 243 17.90 -43.79 11.36
C LEU A 243 16.70 -44.50 11.98
N LEU A 244 15.51 -44.28 11.42
CA LEU A 244 14.31 -45.03 11.77
C LEU A 244 14.55 -46.52 11.49
N LYS A 245 14.21 -47.38 12.45
CA LYS A 245 14.39 -48.83 12.35
C LYS A 245 13.04 -49.54 12.40
N ASP A 246 12.92 -50.65 11.68
CA ASP A 246 11.77 -51.55 11.74
C ASP A 246 11.78 -52.42 13.02
N GLU A 247 10.76 -53.24 13.21
CA GLU A 247 10.64 -54.15 14.35
C GLU A 247 11.79 -55.19 14.43
N ALA A 248 12.48 -55.45 13.31
CA ALA A 248 13.63 -56.32 13.24
C ALA A 248 14.98 -55.59 13.49
N GLY A 249 14.93 -54.26 13.71
CA GLY A 249 16.10 -53.43 13.96
C GLY A 249 16.86 -52.95 12.71
N ASN A 250 16.33 -53.19 11.52
CA ASN A 250 16.93 -52.76 10.25
C ASN A 250 16.50 -51.33 9.90
N PRO A 251 17.38 -50.50 9.31
CA PRO A 251 17.02 -49.16 8.87
C PRO A 251 15.91 -49.17 7.79
N VAL A 252 14.88 -48.36 8.00
CA VAL A 252 13.75 -48.21 7.06
C VAL A 252 14.15 -47.29 5.92
N ARG A 253 13.94 -47.75 4.69
CA ARG A 253 14.19 -46.99 3.46
C ARG A 253 12.87 -46.71 2.75
N SER A 254 12.52 -45.45 2.59
CA SER A 254 11.29 -45.00 1.92
C SER A 254 11.55 -44.62 0.46
N ARG A 255 10.65 -44.98 -0.45
CA ARG A 255 10.71 -44.75 -1.90
C ARG A 255 9.43 -44.10 -2.41
N LEU A 256 9.58 -43.21 -3.38
CA LEU A 256 8.43 -42.67 -4.10
C LEU A 256 7.73 -43.77 -4.93
N ASN A 257 6.44 -43.97 -4.72
CA ASN A 257 5.58 -44.85 -5.52
C ASN A 257 4.71 -44.03 -6.48
N GLU A 258 5.32 -43.67 -7.62
CA GLU A 258 4.66 -42.88 -8.66
C GLU A 258 3.45 -43.57 -9.26
N LYS A 259 3.45 -44.91 -9.30
CA LYS A 259 2.38 -45.70 -9.92
C LYS A 259 1.06 -45.49 -9.19
N THR A 260 1.06 -45.62 -7.87
CA THR A 260 -0.14 -45.43 -7.04
C THR A 260 -0.70 -44.01 -7.19
N LEU A 261 0.16 -42.99 -7.08
CA LEU A 261 -0.24 -41.58 -7.22
C LEU A 261 -0.81 -41.28 -8.63
N THR A 262 -0.19 -41.85 -9.66
CA THR A 262 -0.66 -41.72 -11.05
C THR A 262 -2.03 -42.36 -11.25
N GLU A 263 -2.27 -43.54 -10.68
CA GLU A 263 -3.57 -44.24 -10.78
C GLU A 263 -4.68 -43.47 -10.06
N ILE A 264 -4.40 -42.92 -8.87
CA ILE A 264 -5.32 -42.07 -8.11
C ILE A 264 -5.71 -40.82 -8.91
N ALA A 265 -4.73 -40.09 -9.43
CA ALA A 265 -4.98 -38.85 -10.18
C ALA A 265 -5.79 -39.14 -11.45
N LYS A 266 -5.40 -40.17 -12.22
CA LYS A 266 -6.12 -40.57 -13.44
C LYS A 266 -7.56 -41.01 -13.17
N ALA A 267 -7.82 -41.69 -12.06
CA ALA A 267 -9.17 -42.14 -11.71
C ALA A 267 -10.17 -40.99 -11.52
N THR A 268 -9.69 -39.77 -11.24
CA THR A 268 -10.52 -38.58 -10.99
C THR A 268 -10.46 -37.54 -12.12
N GLY A 269 -9.74 -37.83 -13.20
CA GLY A 269 -9.53 -36.89 -14.31
C GLY A 269 -8.48 -35.82 -14.04
N GLY A 270 -7.69 -35.96 -12.96
CA GLY A 270 -6.50 -35.16 -12.72
C GLY A 270 -5.24 -35.80 -13.32
N PHE A 271 -4.08 -35.28 -12.93
CA PHE A 271 -2.78 -35.80 -13.37
C PHE A 271 -1.78 -35.80 -12.22
N TYR A 272 -0.69 -36.53 -12.42
CA TYR A 272 0.41 -36.71 -11.48
C TYR A 272 1.62 -35.93 -11.94
N GLU A 273 2.29 -35.23 -11.02
CA GLU A 273 3.58 -34.58 -11.23
C GLU A 273 4.54 -34.90 -10.08
N PRO A 274 5.84 -35.13 -10.35
CA PRO A 274 6.84 -35.19 -9.29
C PRO A 274 7.14 -33.78 -8.75
N LEU A 275 7.43 -33.67 -7.45
CA LEU A 275 7.85 -32.43 -6.79
C LEU A 275 9.30 -32.09 -7.15
N THR A 276 9.45 -31.60 -8.38
CA THR A 276 10.67 -31.01 -8.93
C THR A 276 10.62 -29.48 -8.81
N ALA A 277 11.49 -28.75 -9.50
CA ALA A 277 11.41 -27.29 -9.54
C ALA A 277 10.10 -26.79 -10.15
N ASP A 278 9.55 -27.50 -11.13
CA ASP A 278 8.41 -27.04 -11.95
C ASP A 278 7.10 -27.78 -11.64
N GLY A 279 7.13 -28.86 -10.84
CA GLY A 279 5.97 -29.75 -10.66
C GLY A 279 4.71 -29.06 -10.13
N MET A 280 4.84 -28.15 -9.15
CA MET A 280 3.72 -27.36 -8.64
C MET A 280 3.24 -26.30 -9.63
N ASP A 281 4.14 -25.75 -10.44
CA ASP A 281 3.79 -24.80 -11.51
C ASP A 281 2.95 -25.49 -12.60
N THR A 282 3.23 -26.76 -12.90
CA THR A 282 2.41 -27.56 -13.81
C THR A 282 1.01 -27.79 -13.24
N ILE A 283 0.88 -28.17 -11.96
CA ILE A 283 -0.43 -28.30 -11.30
C ILE A 283 -1.22 -26.98 -11.38
N TYR A 284 -0.57 -25.84 -11.17
CA TYR A 284 -1.23 -24.54 -11.32
C TYR A 284 -1.63 -24.25 -12.77
N ASN A 285 -0.69 -24.29 -13.71
CA ASN A 285 -0.90 -23.83 -15.09
C ASN A 285 -1.80 -24.76 -15.89
N GLU A 286 -1.70 -26.07 -15.66
CA GLU A 286 -2.45 -27.06 -16.40
C GLU A 286 -3.70 -27.55 -15.67
N GLY A 287 -3.65 -27.63 -14.34
CA GLY A 287 -4.76 -28.09 -13.52
C GLY A 287 -5.70 -26.96 -13.10
N LEU A 288 -5.18 -25.98 -12.35
CA LEU A 288 -6.01 -24.99 -11.66
C LEU A 288 -6.42 -23.81 -12.55
N LYS A 289 -5.50 -23.25 -13.34
CA LYS A 289 -5.72 -22.04 -14.15
C LYS A 289 -6.66 -22.26 -15.33
N LYS A 290 -6.68 -23.48 -15.89
CA LYS A 290 -7.52 -23.84 -17.05
C LYS A 290 -8.97 -24.13 -16.66
N ILE A 291 -9.27 -24.23 -15.38
CA ILE A 291 -10.65 -24.46 -14.91
C ILE A 291 -11.46 -23.20 -15.17
N PRO A 292 -12.53 -23.28 -15.99
CA PRO A 292 -13.40 -22.15 -16.25
C PRO A 292 -13.96 -21.65 -14.91
N SER A 293 -13.78 -20.37 -14.62
CA SER A 293 -14.45 -19.72 -13.50
C SER A 293 -15.95 -19.75 -13.79
N GLN A 294 -16.65 -20.77 -13.31
CA GLN A 294 -18.12 -20.75 -13.35
C GLN A 294 -18.57 -19.50 -12.60
N GLU A 295 -19.54 -18.81 -13.19
CA GLU A 295 -20.12 -17.54 -12.75
C GLU A 295 -20.74 -17.64 -11.35
N LEU A 296 -19.92 -17.76 -10.31
CA LEU A 296 -20.38 -17.59 -8.94
C LEU A 296 -20.32 -16.10 -8.62
N SER A 297 -21.50 -15.49 -8.77
CA SER A 297 -21.95 -14.19 -8.25
C SER A 297 -20.93 -13.48 -7.38
N SER A 298 -20.47 -12.30 -7.82
CA SER A 298 -19.60 -11.43 -7.04
C SER A 298 -20.18 -11.27 -5.62
N ARG A 299 -19.53 -11.86 -4.62
CA ARG A 299 -20.01 -11.72 -3.25
C ARG A 299 -19.47 -10.39 -2.74
N MET A 300 -20.33 -9.40 -2.67
CA MET A 300 -19.99 -8.09 -2.12
C MET A 300 -19.63 -8.24 -0.64
N ARG A 301 -18.35 -8.03 -0.29
CA ARG A 301 -17.92 -8.05 1.12
C ARG A 301 -18.07 -6.66 1.71
N GLN A 302 -18.78 -6.56 2.84
CA GLN A 302 -18.82 -5.32 3.62
C GLN A 302 -17.54 -5.22 4.46
N LEU A 303 -16.63 -4.32 4.10
CA LEU A 303 -15.53 -3.94 4.97
C LEU A 303 -15.94 -2.71 5.80
N ALA A 304 -15.90 -2.86 7.12
CA ALA A 304 -16.15 -1.76 8.03
C ALA A 304 -15.03 -0.70 7.89
N ILE A 305 -15.40 0.56 7.70
CA ILE A 305 -14.43 1.64 7.53
C ILE A 305 -13.94 2.09 8.90
N GLU A 306 -12.63 2.06 9.09
CA GLU A 306 -11.98 2.51 10.31
C GLU A 306 -11.77 4.01 10.30
N ARG A 307 -12.12 4.67 11.41
CA ARG A 307 -12.13 6.14 11.53
C ARG A 307 -11.29 6.62 12.71
N PHE A 308 -10.20 5.92 13.00
CA PHE A 308 -9.29 6.26 14.10
C PHE A 308 -8.60 7.62 13.92
N GLN A 309 -8.56 8.16 12.70
CA GLN A 309 -7.94 9.45 12.39
C GLN A 309 -8.63 10.62 13.11
N ILE A 310 -9.95 10.54 13.32
CA ILE A 310 -10.72 11.60 13.97
C ILE A 310 -10.35 11.76 15.46
N PRO A 311 -10.45 10.72 16.31
CA PRO A 311 -10.03 10.83 17.71
C PRO A 311 -8.53 11.13 17.84
N LEU A 312 -7.69 10.58 16.96
CA LEU A 312 -6.26 10.86 16.98
C LEU A 312 -5.95 12.33 16.64
N GLY A 313 -6.59 12.88 15.61
CA GLY A 313 -6.45 14.30 15.24
C GLY A 313 -6.90 15.22 16.36
N LEU A 314 -8.02 14.90 17.02
CA LEU A 314 -8.51 15.67 18.17
C LEU A 314 -7.57 15.58 19.39
N ALA A 315 -6.94 14.42 19.60
CA ALA A 315 -5.92 14.26 20.64
C ALA A 315 -4.68 15.13 20.40
N ILE A 316 -4.17 15.14 19.17
CA ILE A 316 -3.03 15.98 18.77
C ILE A 316 -3.39 17.46 18.96
N LEU A 317 -4.59 17.87 18.54
CA LEU A 317 -5.07 19.24 18.73
C LEU A 317 -5.12 19.62 20.22
N LEU A 318 -5.67 18.78 21.09
CA LEU A 318 -5.73 19.07 22.53
C LEU A 318 -4.35 19.10 23.19
N LEU A 319 -3.40 18.26 22.76
CA LEU A 319 -2.01 18.33 23.25
C LEU A 319 -1.34 19.63 22.81
N SER A 320 -1.53 20.05 21.57
CA SER A 320 -1.06 21.34 21.06
C SER A 320 -1.63 22.48 21.90
N LEU A 321 -2.95 22.53 22.11
CA LEU A 321 -3.57 23.54 22.98
C LEU A 321 -3.04 23.48 24.43
N SER A 322 -2.83 22.28 24.99
CA SER A 322 -2.26 22.11 26.34
C SER A 322 -0.85 22.69 26.46
N SER A 323 -0.06 22.62 25.38
CA SER A 323 1.27 23.23 25.30
C SER A 323 1.20 24.76 25.28
N LEU A 324 0.22 25.35 24.57
CA LEU A 324 0.02 26.80 24.49
C LEU A 324 -0.51 27.43 25.80
N VAL A 325 -1.23 26.67 26.65
CA VAL A 325 -1.75 27.19 27.92
C VAL A 325 -0.61 27.38 28.94
N GLY A 326 -0.17 28.63 29.11
CA GLY A 326 0.81 29.03 30.12
C GLY A 326 0.30 28.89 31.57
N THR A 327 1.20 28.57 32.51
CA THR A 327 0.87 28.33 33.93
C THR A 327 0.90 29.58 34.82
N ARG A 328 1.36 30.73 34.31
CA ARG A 328 1.49 31.99 35.04
C ARG A 328 0.32 32.95 34.77
N LYS A 329 -0.04 33.77 35.76
CA LYS A 329 -0.94 34.92 35.58
C LYS A 329 -0.20 35.97 34.76
N PHE A 330 -0.47 36.03 33.47
CA PHE A 330 -0.06 37.15 32.63
C PHE A 330 -0.94 38.34 33.02
N PHE A 331 -0.34 39.47 33.41
CA PHE A 331 -1.04 40.76 33.38
C PHE A 331 -1.37 41.02 31.91
N ALA A 332 -2.57 40.66 31.47
CA ALA A 332 -3.00 40.88 30.10
C ALA A 332 -3.60 42.28 30.00
N ARG A 333 -2.87 43.20 29.33
CA ARG A 333 -3.53 44.15 28.44
C ARG A 333 -4.11 43.32 27.28
N SER A 334 -5.38 43.58 26.98
CA SER A 334 -6.19 42.92 25.95
C SER A 334 -5.49 42.89 24.58
N GLY A 335 -5.42 41.73 23.93
CA GLY A 335 -5.09 41.68 22.48
C GLY A 335 -4.46 40.41 21.91
N GLY A 336 -3.98 39.45 22.70
CA GLY A 336 -3.16 38.34 22.18
C GLY A 336 -3.87 37.02 21.82
N GLY A 337 -5.17 36.90 22.04
CA GLY A 337 -5.89 35.60 21.94
C GLY A 337 -6.24 35.14 20.52
N ALA A 338 -6.24 36.04 19.54
CA ALA A 338 -6.77 35.77 18.20
C ALA A 338 -5.79 35.01 17.28
N ALA A 339 -4.48 35.09 17.51
CA ALA A 339 -3.48 34.51 16.62
C ALA A 339 -3.41 32.97 16.69
N ALA A 340 -3.78 32.36 17.83
CA ALA A 340 -3.75 30.91 17.99
C ALA A 340 -4.98 30.20 17.38
N VAL A 341 -6.08 30.93 17.15
CA VAL A 341 -7.32 30.38 16.56
C VAL A 341 -7.27 30.40 15.03
N LEU A 342 -6.57 31.38 14.44
CA LEU A 342 -6.45 31.52 12.98
C LEU A 342 -5.48 30.51 12.35
N LEU A 343 -4.51 29.99 13.09
CA LEU A 343 -3.58 28.97 12.61
C LEU A 343 -4.17 27.55 12.58
N ALA A 344 -5.24 27.29 13.35
CA ALA A 344 -5.96 26.02 13.32
C ALA A 344 -7.01 25.95 12.19
N ALA A 345 -7.47 27.10 11.68
CA ALA A 345 -8.45 27.18 10.59
C ALA A 345 -7.83 26.96 9.19
N ALA A 346 -6.51 27.17 9.02
CA ALA A 346 -5.83 27.04 7.74
C ALA A 346 -5.50 25.60 7.32
N VAL A 347 -5.59 24.62 8.23
CA VAL A 347 -5.26 23.20 7.94
C VAL A 347 -6.52 22.34 7.66
N ALA A 348 -7.73 22.89 7.85
CA ALA A 348 -8.98 22.11 7.79
C ALA A 348 -9.81 22.32 6.50
N PHE A 349 -9.36 23.13 5.53
CA PHE A 349 -10.08 23.38 4.28
C PHE A 349 -9.37 22.79 3.06
N GLN A 350 -9.52 21.47 2.90
CA GLN A 350 -9.45 20.78 1.61
C GLN A 350 -10.55 19.69 1.61
N PRO A 351 -11.77 19.98 1.12
CA PRO A 351 -12.72 18.93 0.78
C PRO A 351 -12.56 18.57 -0.71
N GLY A 352 -11.75 17.54 -0.98
CA GLY A 352 -11.88 16.75 -2.21
C GLY A 352 -13.07 15.80 -2.02
N GLY A 353 -14.27 16.27 -2.38
CA GLY A 353 -15.52 15.54 -2.31
C GLY A 353 -15.99 15.14 -3.70
N ALA A 354 -16.05 13.83 -3.91
CA ALA A 354 -16.65 13.15 -5.05
C ALA A 354 -18.05 13.68 -5.40
N ARG A 355 -18.31 13.84 -6.70
CA ARG A 355 -19.67 13.97 -7.24
C ARG A 355 -20.14 12.61 -7.74
N ALA A 356 -20.99 11.97 -6.94
CA ALA A 356 -22.03 11.08 -7.46
C ALA A 356 -23.22 11.97 -7.83
N GLN A 357 -23.74 11.81 -9.05
CA GLN A 357 -24.92 12.53 -9.53
C GLN A 357 -26.05 11.53 -9.76
N GLU A 358 -27.05 11.57 -8.89
CA GLU A 358 -28.35 10.95 -9.11
C GLU A 358 -29.12 11.76 -10.17
N ARG A 359 -29.76 11.05 -11.10
CA ARG A 359 -30.78 11.58 -12.01
C ARG A 359 -32.12 11.63 -11.27
N GLY A 360 -32.80 12.77 -11.36
CA GLY A 360 -34.21 12.95 -11.04
C GLY A 360 -34.76 14.09 -11.91
N GLU A 361 -35.89 13.83 -12.53
CA GLU A 361 -36.55 14.55 -13.62
C GLU A 361 -37.08 15.95 -13.24
N GLY A 362 -37.29 16.80 -14.25
CA GLY A 362 -38.03 18.07 -14.11
C GLY A 362 -37.92 18.97 -15.34
N GLU A 363 -38.96 18.98 -16.16
CA GLU A 363 -39.21 19.90 -17.28
C GLU A 363 -39.33 21.36 -16.82
N GLY A 364 -39.04 22.31 -17.72
CA GLY A 364 -39.42 23.71 -17.57
C GLY A 364 -38.47 24.69 -18.25
N ALA A 365 -38.83 25.13 -19.45
CA ALA A 365 -38.18 26.22 -20.16
C ALA A 365 -38.53 27.59 -19.54
N GLU A 366 -37.57 28.49 -19.38
CA GLU A 366 -37.82 29.94 -19.50
C GLU A 366 -36.53 30.76 -19.69
N GLU A 367 -36.71 31.91 -20.32
CA GLU A 367 -35.74 32.75 -21.06
C GLU A 367 -34.75 33.56 -20.21
N VAL A 368 -33.65 33.95 -20.86
CA VAL A 368 -32.53 34.82 -20.41
C VAL A 368 -32.88 36.30 -20.61
N PRO A 369 -32.45 37.26 -19.74
CA PRO A 369 -31.31 38.15 -20.07
C PRO A 369 -30.41 38.53 -18.86
N ALA A 370 -29.08 38.39 -18.94
CA ALA A 370 -28.03 39.41 -19.24
C ALA A 370 -27.89 40.53 -18.16
N HIS A 371 -26.76 40.92 -17.57
CA HIS A 371 -25.29 40.89 -17.76
C HIS A 371 -24.64 40.91 -16.33
N SER A 372 -23.40 40.50 -16.05
CA SER A 372 -22.15 41.21 -16.38
C SER A 372 -20.87 40.43 -15.98
N ASP A 373 -19.93 40.38 -16.92
CA ASP A 373 -18.47 40.56 -16.80
C ASP A 373 -17.61 39.60 -15.97
N ALA A 374 -17.47 38.37 -16.47
CA ALA A 374 -16.18 37.67 -16.45
C ALA A 374 -15.80 37.31 -17.90
N PRO A 375 -14.55 37.51 -18.36
CA PRO A 375 -14.14 37.02 -19.67
C PRO A 375 -14.34 35.51 -19.74
N LEU A 376 -15.24 35.06 -20.61
CA LEU A 376 -15.39 33.65 -20.94
C LEU A 376 -14.02 33.10 -21.37
N PRO A 377 -13.61 31.91 -20.91
CA PRO A 377 -12.48 31.23 -21.51
C PRO A 377 -12.76 31.12 -23.01
N LYS A 378 -11.80 31.54 -23.84
CA LYS A 378 -11.90 31.35 -25.29
C LYS A 378 -12.25 29.87 -25.53
N PRO A 379 -13.28 29.54 -26.33
CA PRO A 379 -13.53 28.15 -26.68
C PRO A 379 -12.26 27.64 -27.36
N GLU A 380 -11.57 26.70 -26.71
CA GLU A 380 -10.51 25.96 -27.35
C GLU A 380 -11.14 25.29 -28.57
N LYS A 381 -10.64 25.62 -29.76
CA LYS A 381 -11.11 24.98 -30.99
C LYS A 381 -10.94 23.47 -30.80
N PRO A 382 -11.95 22.65 -31.08
CA PRO A 382 -11.81 21.20 -30.98
C PRO A 382 -10.62 20.79 -31.85
N LYS A 383 -9.67 20.07 -31.25
CA LYS A 383 -8.39 19.69 -31.85
C LYS A 383 -8.58 18.88 -33.14
N TYR A 384 -9.73 18.23 -33.27
CA TYR A 384 -10.20 17.51 -34.45
C TYR A 384 -11.62 17.97 -34.80
N SER A 385 -11.90 18.17 -36.09
CA SER A 385 -13.23 18.58 -36.56
C SER A 385 -14.09 17.33 -36.80
N ALA A 386 -14.88 16.92 -35.81
CA ALA A 386 -15.83 15.84 -35.97
C ALA A 386 -17.13 16.33 -36.64
N PRO A 387 -17.76 15.54 -37.52
CA PRO A 387 -19.13 15.78 -37.99
C PRO A 387 -20.13 15.96 -36.82
N GLU A 388 -21.24 16.66 -37.04
CA GLU A 388 -22.27 16.87 -35.99
C GLU A 388 -22.85 15.56 -35.42
N ASN A 389 -22.86 14.49 -36.23
CA ASN A 389 -23.22 13.13 -35.82
C ASN A 389 -22.25 12.15 -36.48
N PRO A 390 -21.07 11.89 -35.87
CA PRO A 390 -20.06 11.04 -36.48
C PRO A 390 -20.50 9.57 -36.43
N ASP A 391 -20.34 8.85 -37.54
CA ASP A 391 -20.56 7.41 -37.57
C ASP A 391 -19.33 6.64 -37.04
N SER A 392 -19.40 5.29 -37.00
CA SER A 392 -18.29 4.48 -36.47
C SER A 392 -17.02 4.58 -37.32
N ARG A 393 -17.13 4.83 -38.63
CA ARG A 393 -15.98 4.98 -39.53
C ARG A 393 -15.38 6.37 -39.39
N ASP A 394 -16.19 7.40 -39.20
CA ASP A 394 -15.74 8.77 -38.92
C ASP A 394 -14.91 8.80 -37.64
N LEU A 395 -15.40 8.18 -36.56
CA LEU A 395 -14.65 8.06 -35.30
C LEU A 395 -13.36 7.24 -35.47
N PHE A 396 -13.41 6.16 -36.25
CA PHE A 396 -12.21 5.36 -36.52
C PHE A 396 -11.15 6.17 -37.27
N ASN A 397 -11.56 6.93 -38.29
CA ASN A 397 -10.66 7.81 -39.05
C ASN A 397 -10.09 8.93 -38.17
N LEU A 398 -10.90 9.54 -37.29
CA LEU A 398 -10.42 10.50 -36.29
C LEU A 398 -9.39 9.88 -35.35
N GLY A 399 -9.54 8.60 -35.00
CA GLY A 399 -8.55 7.84 -34.25
C GLY A 399 -7.23 7.67 -35.00
N VAL A 400 -7.30 7.38 -36.31
CA VAL A 400 -6.11 7.32 -37.18
C VAL A 400 -5.43 8.69 -37.27
N ASP A 401 -6.19 9.76 -37.51
CA ASP A 401 -5.68 11.14 -37.59
C ASP A 401 -5.01 11.57 -36.27
N ALA A 402 -5.65 11.25 -35.13
CA ALA A 402 -5.11 11.55 -33.82
C ALA A 402 -3.79 10.80 -33.57
N ARG A 403 -3.72 9.53 -33.96
CA ARG A 403 -2.50 8.73 -33.85
C ARG A 403 -1.38 9.30 -34.73
N GLU A 404 -1.67 9.68 -35.97
CA GLU A 404 -0.69 10.29 -36.89
C GLU A 404 -0.21 11.65 -36.38
N ALA A 405 -1.07 12.40 -35.70
CA ALA A 405 -0.71 13.64 -35.00
C ALA A 405 0.10 13.41 -33.69
N GLY A 406 0.33 12.15 -33.28
CA GLY A 406 1.02 11.79 -32.04
C GLY A 406 0.17 11.91 -30.78
N ASP A 407 -1.15 12.09 -30.90
CA ASP A 407 -2.10 12.14 -29.79
C ASP A 407 -2.60 10.73 -29.46
N ALA A 408 -1.78 9.99 -28.70
CA ALA A 408 -2.06 8.59 -28.34
C ALA A 408 -3.33 8.43 -27.49
N GLU A 409 -3.62 9.37 -26.59
CA GLU A 409 -4.81 9.33 -25.72
C GLU A 409 -6.06 9.62 -26.54
N GLY A 410 -6.06 10.71 -27.33
CA GLY A 410 -7.18 11.03 -28.21
C GLY A 410 -7.45 9.92 -29.24
N ALA A 411 -6.40 9.31 -29.80
CA ALA A 411 -6.54 8.19 -30.72
C ALA A 411 -7.25 6.99 -30.07
N ARG A 412 -6.87 6.63 -28.84
CA ARG A 412 -7.54 5.56 -28.08
C ARG A 412 -9.01 5.89 -27.85
N GLU A 413 -9.31 7.10 -27.40
CA GLU A 413 -10.70 7.51 -27.17
C GLU A 413 -11.55 7.38 -28.42
N PHE A 414 -11.05 7.87 -29.56
CA PHE A 414 -11.76 7.76 -30.84
C PHE A 414 -11.91 6.31 -31.33
N PHE A 415 -10.88 5.48 -31.23
CA PHE A 415 -10.98 4.06 -31.58
C PHE A 415 -11.99 3.30 -30.71
N LEU A 416 -11.99 3.56 -29.40
CA LEU A 416 -12.95 2.94 -28.47
C LEU A 416 -14.38 3.47 -28.71
N ALA A 417 -14.53 4.75 -29.05
CA ALA A 417 -15.81 5.33 -29.43
C ALA A 417 -16.35 4.75 -30.75
N ALA A 418 -15.46 4.50 -31.72
CA ALA A 418 -15.80 3.83 -32.99
C ALA A 418 -16.34 2.41 -32.76
N ALA A 419 -15.64 1.61 -31.94
CA ALA A 419 -16.08 0.26 -31.57
C ALA A 419 -17.43 0.27 -30.83
N LYS A 420 -17.65 1.26 -29.95
CA LYS A 420 -18.90 1.45 -29.20
C LYS A 420 -20.11 1.73 -30.10
N LEU A 421 -19.92 2.44 -31.22
CA LEU A 421 -21.02 2.84 -32.10
C LEU A 421 -21.51 1.68 -32.99
N SER A 422 -20.63 0.71 -33.27
CA SER A 422 -20.91 -0.45 -34.11
C SER A 422 -20.49 -1.75 -33.40
N PRO A 423 -21.26 -2.23 -32.41
CA PRO A 423 -20.90 -3.39 -31.60
C PRO A 423 -20.80 -4.71 -32.39
N ASP A 424 -21.50 -4.82 -33.52
CA ASP A 424 -21.55 -6.03 -34.34
C ASP A 424 -20.52 -6.06 -35.49
N ASP A 425 -19.72 -5.00 -35.65
CA ASP A 425 -18.72 -4.88 -36.71
C ASP A 425 -17.36 -5.45 -36.27
N PHE A 426 -17.25 -6.78 -36.29
CA PHE A 426 -16.03 -7.48 -35.87
C PHE A 426 -14.76 -7.10 -36.67
N PRO A 427 -14.80 -6.89 -38.00
CA PRO A 427 -13.66 -6.36 -38.74
C PRO A 427 -13.21 -4.97 -38.25
N LEU A 428 -14.15 -4.06 -37.98
CA LEU A 428 -13.83 -2.75 -37.42
C LEU A 428 -13.20 -2.88 -36.03
N HIS A 429 -13.73 -3.77 -35.18
CA HIS A 429 -13.17 -4.03 -33.86
C HIS A 429 -11.75 -4.60 -33.96
N SER A 430 -11.50 -5.55 -34.87
CA SER A 430 -10.15 -6.05 -35.15
C SER A 430 -9.20 -4.91 -35.52
N ALA A 431 -9.63 -3.99 -36.39
CA ALA A 431 -8.84 -2.84 -36.77
C ALA A 431 -8.61 -1.87 -35.60
N VAL A 432 -9.59 -1.69 -34.71
CA VAL A 432 -9.44 -0.89 -33.47
C VAL A 432 -8.37 -1.50 -32.57
N TYR A 433 -8.47 -2.80 -32.27
CA TYR A 433 -7.49 -3.53 -31.46
C TYR A 433 -6.08 -3.48 -32.04
N TYR A 434 -5.97 -3.68 -33.35
CA TYR A 434 -4.70 -3.55 -34.07
C TYR A 434 -4.08 -2.15 -33.90
N ASN A 435 -4.87 -1.09 -34.03
CA ASN A 435 -4.37 0.28 -33.91
C ASN A 435 -4.04 0.68 -32.47
N ILE A 436 -4.80 0.22 -31.48
CA ILE A 436 -4.50 0.37 -30.06
C ILE A 436 -3.19 -0.37 -29.73
N GLY A 437 -3.02 -1.61 -30.22
CA GLY A 437 -1.78 -2.36 -30.11
C GLY A 437 -0.58 -1.62 -30.70
N ASN A 438 -0.75 -0.96 -31.86
CA ASN A 438 0.30 -0.13 -32.46
C ASN A 438 0.70 1.06 -31.55
N ILE A 439 -0.28 1.70 -30.91
CA ILE A 439 -0.03 2.80 -29.96
C ILE A 439 0.74 2.29 -28.74
N ASP A 440 0.31 1.19 -28.13
CA ASP A 440 0.98 0.61 -26.96
C ASP A 440 2.38 0.13 -27.29
N TYR A 441 2.56 -0.52 -28.45
CA TYR A 441 3.86 -0.99 -28.90
C TYR A 441 4.82 0.18 -29.18
N ALA A 442 4.33 1.29 -29.74
CA ALA A 442 5.12 2.50 -29.92
C ALA A 442 5.53 3.13 -28.57
N ALA A 443 4.61 3.16 -27.60
CA ALA A 443 4.90 3.64 -26.25
C ALA A 443 5.96 2.77 -25.55
N ALA A 444 5.81 1.44 -25.63
CA ALA A 444 6.78 0.49 -25.10
C ALA A 444 8.16 0.65 -25.75
N LYS A 445 8.22 0.81 -27.08
CA LYS A 445 9.47 1.06 -27.81
C LYS A 445 10.13 2.39 -27.41
N ALA A 446 9.35 3.43 -27.16
CA ALA A 446 9.86 4.71 -26.67
C ALA A 446 10.38 4.61 -25.23
N ALA A 447 9.73 3.80 -24.39
CA ALA A 447 10.17 3.52 -23.03
C ALA A 447 11.47 2.70 -23.01
N SER A 448 11.57 1.66 -23.85
CA SER A 448 12.76 0.81 -23.94
C SER A 448 14.02 1.59 -24.33
N ALA A 449 13.89 2.60 -25.19
CA ALA A 449 15.01 3.45 -25.62
C ALA A 449 15.63 4.28 -24.48
N LYS A 450 14.90 4.49 -23.38
CA LYS A 450 15.37 5.26 -22.21
C LYS A 450 15.98 4.38 -21.11
N MET A 451 15.97 3.05 -21.27
CA MET A 451 16.40 2.13 -20.22
C MET A 451 17.91 1.95 -20.18
N GLN A 452 18.44 1.76 -18.98
CA GLN A 452 19.84 1.40 -18.79
C GLN A 452 20.05 -0.05 -19.22
N SER A 453 20.94 -0.28 -20.19
CA SER A 453 21.34 -1.63 -20.55
C SER A 453 22.06 -2.31 -19.38
N PRO A 454 21.94 -3.64 -19.23
CA PRO A 454 22.65 -4.36 -18.17
C PRO A 454 24.18 -4.20 -18.27
N GLN A 455 24.72 -3.99 -19.47
CA GLN A 455 26.14 -3.69 -19.66
C GLN A 455 26.54 -2.34 -19.03
N ASN A 456 25.76 -1.29 -19.27
CA ASN A 456 26.02 0.03 -18.69
C ASN A 456 25.86 0.01 -17.16
N LEU A 457 24.87 -0.73 -16.66
CA LEU A 457 24.66 -0.91 -15.22
C LEU A 457 25.85 -1.64 -14.58
N SER A 458 26.32 -2.73 -15.18
CA SER A 458 27.49 -3.48 -14.72
C SER A 458 28.76 -2.62 -14.73
N GLN A 459 28.99 -1.82 -15.78
CA GLN A 459 30.12 -0.88 -15.83
C GLN A 459 30.05 0.17 -14.70
N LYS A 460 28.86 0.72 -14.43
CA LYS A 460 28.66 1.71 -13.36
C LYS A 460 28.96 1.10 -11.99
N ILE A 461 28.47 -0.11 -11.73
CA ILE A 461 28.75 -0.86 -10.49
C ILE A 461 30.25 -1.16 -10.36
N GLY A 462 30.89 -1.64 -11.43
CA GLY A 462 32.33 -1.89 -11.45
C GLY A 462 33.17 -0.63 -11.17
N SER A 463 32.76 0.51 -11.71
CA SER A 463 33.43 1.79 -11.44
C SER A 463 33.30 2.25 -9.98
N ALA A 464 32.15 1.99 -9.35
CA ALA A 464 31.94 2.29 -7.93
C ALA A 464 32.82 1.39 -7.04
N PHE A 465 32.95 0.11 -7.38
CA PHE A 465 33.86 -0.80 -6.71
C PHE A 465 35.33 -0.37 -6.83
N ALA A 466 35.79 -0.05 -8.04
CA ALA A 466 37.17 0.41 -8.27
C ALA A 466 37.50 1.69 -7.48
N GLN A 467 36.59 2.68 -7.47
CA GLN A 467 36.76 3.91 -6.67
C GLN A 467 36.78 3.63 -5.17
N SER A 468 35.98 2.66 -4.71
CA SER A 468 35.98 2.27 -3.30
C SER A 468 37.27 1.59 -2.86
N GLU A 469 37.87 0.78 -3.72
CA GLU A 469 39.14 0.13 -3.43
C GLU A 469 40.26 1.17 -3.31
N GLN A 470 40.31 2.14 -4.24
CA GLN A 470 41.25 3.25 -4.16
C GLN A 470 41.06 4.08 -2.89
N ALA A 471 39.83 4.49 -2.57
CA ALA A 471 39.53 5.27 -1.38
C ALA A 471 39.88 4.51 -0.08
N ALA A 472 39.60 3.20 -0.02
CA ALA A 472 39.95 2.36 1.12
C ALA A 472 41.48 2.27 1.30
N SER A 473 42.23 2.09 0.21
CA SER A 473 43.70 2.01 0.24
C SER A 473 44.32 3.31 0.75
N GLU A 474 43.93 4.45 0.16
CA GLU A 474 44.43 5.78 0.55
C GLU A 474 44.02 6.13 2.00
N GLY A 475 42.77 5.83 2.37
CA GLY A 475 42.25 6.07 3.70
C GLY A 475 42.95 5.24 4.77
N THR A 476 43.11 3.93 4.56
CA THR A 476 43.79 3.05 5.52
C THR A 476 45.27 3.36 5.66
N GLN A 477 45.96 3.73 4.57
CA GLN A 477 47.36 4.18 4.63
C GLN A 477 47.49 5.45 5.47
N THR A 478 46.61 6.43 5.24
CA THR A 478 46.62 7.71 5.95
C THR A 478 46.26 7.53 7.43
N LEU A 479 45.33 6.62 7.75
CA LEU A 479 44.98 6.26 9.13
C LEU A 479 46.17 5.65 9.87
N ARG A 480 46.88 4.70 9.25
CA ARG A 480 48.09 4.09 9.86
C ARG A 480 49.18 5.12 10.12
N GLU A 481 49.39 6.05 9.19
CA GLU A 481 50.35 7.14 9.36
C GLU A 481 49.95 8.03 10.54
N GLY A 482 48.69 8.45 10.61
CA GLY A 482 48.19 9.28 11.70
C GLY A 482 48.21 8.61 13.08
N LEU A 483 47.94 7.31 13.16
CA LEU A 483 48.05 6.57 14.42
C LEU A 483 49.48 6.59 14.98
N LYS A 484 50.50 6.48 14.12
CA LYS A 484 51.91 6.62 14.56
C LYS A 484 52.21 8.03 15.08
N LEU A 485 51.68 9.07 14.43
CA LEU A 485 51.86 10.44 14.88
C LEU A 485 51.12 10.71 16.20
N LEU A 486 49.96 10.09 16.40
CA LEU A 486 49.18 10.15 17.65
C LEU A 486 49.94 9.51 18.82
N GLU A 487 50.63 8.38 18.60
CA GLU A 487 51.47 7.76 19.63
C GLU A 487 52.57 8.70 20.11
N VAL A 488 53.24 9.40 19.19
CA VAL A 488 54.27 10.40 19.49
C VAL A 488 53.68 11.58 20.28
N GLU A 489 52.53 12.11 19.87
CA GLU A 489 51.81 13.16 20.62
C GLU A 489 51.46 12.69 22.05
N SER A 490 50.96 11.46 22.18
CA SER A 490 50.57 10.88 23.48
C SER A 490 51.77 10.69 24.42
N ALA A 491 52.93 10.30 23.89
CA ALA A 491 54.16 10.16 24.66
C ALA A 491 54.67 11.52 25.15
N ALA A 492 54.62 12.55 24.30
CA ALA A 492 54.99 13.92 24.66
C ALA A 492 54.06 14.50 25.74
N LEU A 493 52.76 14.22 25.67
CA LEU A 493 51.78 14.63 26.67
C LEU A 493 51.98 13.96 28.03
N LYS A 494 52.34 12.67 28.04
CA LYS A 494 52.65 11.92 29.27
C LYS A 494 53.92 12.42 29.96
N ALA A 495 54.91 12.90 29.19
CA ALA A 495 56.16 13.45 29.72
C ALA A 495 56.02 14.86 30.32
N ALA A 496 54.92 15.58 30.03
CA ALA A 496 54.72 16.97 30.46
C ALA A 496 54.29 17.07 31.94
N LYS A 497 55.07 17.80 32.74
CA LYS A 497 54.89 17.90 34.21
C LYS A 497 53.83 18.92 34.65
N ASN A 498 53.41 19.85 33.79
CA ASN A 498 52.44 20.90 34.11
C ASN A 498 51.60 21.30 32.89
N GLU A 499 50.52 22.04 33.13
CA GLU A 499 49.59 22.58 32.12
C GLU A 499 50.31 23.33 30.98
N ALA A 500 51.29 24.17 31.32
CA ALA A 500 52.07 24.92 30.34
C ALA A 500 52.90 24.01 29.42
N ALA A 501 53.54 22.97 29.96
CA ALA A 501 54.29 21.99 29.17
C ALA A 501 53.38 21.12 28.29
N LYS A 502 52.17 20.77 28.76
CA LYS A 502 51.18 20.07 27.94
C LYS A 502 50.71 20.93 26.77
N LYS A 503 50.45 22.21 27.01
CA LYS A 503 50.08 23.18 25.96
C LYS A 503 51.21 23.38 24.93
N ALA A 504 52.46 23.44 25.38
CA ALA A 504 53.63 23.51 24.49
C ALA A 504 53.84 22.21 23.67
N ALA A 505 53.58 21.04 24.25
CA ALA A 505 53.64 19.75 23.56
C ALA A 505 52.55 19.62 22.49
N LEU A 506 51.32 20.04 22.77
CA LEU A 506 50.22 20.10 21.79
C LEU A 506 50.49 21.09 20.66
N GLY A 507 51.14 22.23 20.97
CA GLY A 507 51.52 23.23 19.96
C GLY A 507 52.60 22.73 18.98
N LYS A 508 53.41 21.74 19.38
CA LYS A 508 54.44 21.10 18.55
C LYS A 508 54.03 19.70 18.07
N SER A 509 52.75 19.36 18.15
CA SER A 509 52.31 18.02 17.78
C SER A 509 52.63 17.75 16.30
N PRO A 510 53.23 16.59 15.97
CA PRO A 510 53.47 16.20 14.60
C PRO A 510 52.16 15.92 13.83
N LEU A 511 51.02 15.74 14.52
CA LEU A 511 49.70 15.69 13.88
C LEU A 511 49.26 17.04 13.30
N LYS A 512 49.84 18.18 13.73
CA LYS A 512 49.56 19.51 13.16
C LYS A 512 50.36 19.81 11.88
N ASP A 513 51.17 18.86 11.39
CA ASP A 513 51.91 19.05 10.15
C ASP A 513 50.96 19.34 8.98
N LYS A 514 51.24 20.41 8.22
CA LYS A 514 50.36 20.89 7.15
C LYS A 514 50.21 19.86 6.02
N ASN A 515 51.29 19.17 5.66
CA ASN A 515 51.26 18.19 4.57
C ASN A 515 50.44 16.95 4.98
N PHE A 516 50.61 16.50 6.24
CA PHE A 516 49.79 15.42 6.78
C PHE A 516 48.30 15.81 6.87
N GLN A 517 47.97 17.01 7.37
CA GLN A 517 46.58 17.47 7.46
C GLN A 517 45.91 17.64 6.08
N GLU A 518 46.63 18.11 5.05
CA GLU A 518 46.10 18.14 3.68
C GLU A 518 45.84 16.74 3.12
N LYS A 519 46.78 15.80 3.34
CA LYS A 519 46.62 14.40 2.94
C LYS A 519 45.43 13.75 3.65
N LEU A 520 45.24 14.03 4.93
CA LEU A 520 44.11 13.58 5.74
C LEU A 520 42.77 14.09 5.19
N LYS A 521 42.68 15.38 4.86
CA LYS A 521 41.47 15.97 4.24
C LYS A 521 41.13 15.34 2.90
N LYS A 522 42.13 15.08 2.06
CA LYS A 522 41.93 14.37 0.77
C LYS A 522 41.43 12.95 0.97
N ALA A 523 42.01 12.20 1.92
CA ALA A 523 41.58 10.83 2.22
C ALA A 523 40.14 10.77 2.76
N ILE A 524 39.76 11.69 3.65
CA ILE A 524 38.38 11.81 4.15
C ILE A 524 37.41 12.10 3.00
N ALA A 525 37.73 13.08 2.16
CA ALA A 525 36.89 13.43 1.01
C ALA A 525 36.73 12.26 0.02
N ALA A 526 37.79 11.48 -0.20
CA ALA A 526 37.75 10.28 -1.04
C ALA A 526 36.84 9.18 -0.46
N CYS A 527 36.95 8.90 0.85
CA CYS A 527 36.07 7.92 1.53
C CYS A 527 34.60 8.36 1.51
N GLU A 528 34.31 9.64 1.80
CA GLU A 528 32.93 10.16 1.77
C GLU A 528 32.34 10.18 0.35
N ALA A 529 33.15 10.54 -0.66
CA ALA A 529 32.74 10.47 -2.05
C ALA A 529 32.44 9.03 -2.48
N SER A 530 33.27 8.07 -2.08
CA SER A 530 33.06 6.64 -2.35
C SER A 530 31.80 6.08 -1.67
N ALA A 531 31.55 6.46 -0.41
CA ALA A 531 30.34 6.05 0.32
C ALA A 531 29.09 6.58 -0.39
N LYS A 532 29.09 7.85 -0.79
CA LYS A 532 27.98 8.49 -1.51
C LYS A 532 27.75 7.84 -2.88
N LEU A 533 28.82 7.61 -3.64
CA LEU A 533 28.73 6.95 -4.95
C LEU A 533 28.15 5.53 -4.84
N SER A 534 28.53 4.78 -3.80
CA SER A 534 28.01 3.43 -3.57
C SER A 534 26.50 3.43 -3.29
N GLU A 535 26.02 4.40 -2.52
CA GLU A 535 24.59 4.61 -2.26
C GLU A 535 23.81 5.01 -3.52
N GLU A 536 24.31 5.99 -4.27
CA GLU A 536 23.70 6.43 -5.54
C GLU A 536 23.68 5.29 -6.57
N THR A 537 24.72 4.45 -6.60
CA THR A 537 24.81 3.31 -7.51
C THR A 537 23.83 2.19 -7.12
N ALA A 538 23.68 1.91 -5.83
CA ALA A 538 22.70 0.95 -5.34
C ALA A 538 21.26 1.40 -5.63
N SER A 539 20.96 2.69 -5.41
CA SER A 539 19.65 3.27 -5.74
C SER A 539 19.37 3.24 -7.25
N ALA A 540 20.38 3.56 -8.08
CA ALA A 540 20.24 3.48 -9.53
C ALA A 540 20.01 2.05 -10.03
N ALA A 541 20.67 1.04 -9.44
CA ALA A 541 20.47 -0.36 -9.79
C ALA A 541 19.05 -0.85 -9.45
N ALA A 542 18.54 -0.50 -8.26
CA ALA A 542 17.17 -0.80 -7.87
C ALA A 542 16.14 -0.11 -8.77
N ALA A 543 16.38 1.15 -9.14
CA ALA A 543 15.51 1.88 -10.08
C ALA A 543 15.52 1.23 -11.47
N ALA A 544 16.69 0.79 -11.96
CA ALA A 544 16.80 0.10 -13.25
C ALA A 544 16.01 -1.22 -13.25
N LYS A 545 16.07 -2.00 -12.17
CA LYS A 545 15.25 -3.23 -12.02
C LYS A 545 13.76 -2.94 -12.23
N ASN A 546 13.22 -1.98 -11.47
CA ASN A 546 11.80 -1.64 -11.57
C ASN A 546 11.42 -1.12 -12.96
N GLN A 547 12.27 -0.32 -13.59
CA GLN A 547 12.03 0.18 -14.95
C GLN A 547 11.91 -0.96 -15.97
N TRP A 548 12.77 -1.97 -15.90
CA TRP A 548 12.69 -3.13 -16.80
C TRP A 548 11.47 -4.01 -16.54
N GLU A 549 11.05 -4.17 -15.28
CA GLU A 549 9.79 -4.87 -14.92
C GLU A 549 8.55 -4.12 -15.45
N ASP A 550 8.55 -2.78 -15.41
CA ASP A 550 7.48 -1.96 -15.97
C ASP A 550 7.45 -2.06 -17.52
N LEU A 551 8.61 -2.16 -18.17
CA LEU A 551 8.68 -2.37 -19.62
C LEU A 551 8.09 -3.71 -20.04
N GLU A 552 8.38 -4.78 -19.28
CA GLU A 552 7.83 -6.11 -19.55
C GLU A 552 6.30 -6.06 -19.59
N LYS A 553 5.68 -5.47 -18.57
CA LYS A 553 4.21 -5.27 -18.52
C LYS A 553 3.70 -4.40 -19.67
N MET A 554 4.45 -3.36 -20.04
CA MET A 554 4.07 -2.46 -21.13
C MET A 554 4.10 -3.15 -22.51
N ILE A 555 4.98 -4.14 -22.70
CA ILE A 555 5.05 -4.93 -23.94
C ILE A 555 4.02 -6.08 -23.94
N GLU A 556 3.58 -6.58 -22.79
CA GLU A 556 2.49 -7.57 -22.72
C GLU A 556 1.15 -7.02 -23.21
N ALA A 557 0.88 -5.72 -22.99
CA ALA A 557 -0.34 -5.06 -23.46
C ALA A 557 -0.53 -5.20 -24.99
N PRO A 558 0.39 -4.76 -25.87
CA PRO A 558 0.22 -4.88 -27.31
C PRO A 558 0.17 -6.34 -27.79
N VAL A 559 0.82 -7.29 -27.10
CA VAL A 559 0.67 -8.73 -27.40
C VAL A 559 -0.78 -9.18 -27.25
N ALA A 560 -1.44 -8.73 -26.18
CA ALA A 560 -2.86 -9.00 -25.97
C ALA A 560 -3.74 -8.31 -27.04
N GLU A 561 -3.50 -7.03 -27.32
CA GLU A 561 -4.29 -6.28 -28.31
C GLU A 561 -4.19 -6.88 -29.73
N TYR A 562 -2.99 -7.30 -30.18
CA TYR A 562 -2.84 -7.97 -31.48
C TYR A 562 -3.47 -9.37 -31.50
N SER A 563 -3.41 -10.09 -30.38
CA SER A 563 -4.09 -11.39 -30.25
C SER A 563 -5.61 -11.22 -30.35
N ASP A 564 -6.17 -10.22 -29.69
CA ASP A 564 -7.60 -9.91 -29.75
C ASP A 564 -8.02 -9.48 -31.17
N ALA A 565 -7.18 -8.71 -31.87
CA ALA A 565 -7.40 -8.36 -33.27
C ALA A 565 -7.48 -9.61 -34.18
N LEU A 566 -6.60 -10.60 -33.99
CA LEU A 566 -6.59 -11.84 -34.77
C LEU A 566 -7.74 -12.79 -34.42
N LEU A 567 -8.20 -12.78 -33.17
CA LEU A 567 -9.39 -13.54 -32.77
C LEU A 567 -10.64 -13.00 -33.46
N LEU A 568 -10.73 -11.68 -33.63
CA LEU A 568 -11.84 -11.01 -34.29
C LEU A 568 -11.79 -11.15 -35.81
N ASP A 569 -10.61 -11.00 -36.41
CA ASP A 569 -10.36 -11.21 -37.84
C ASP A 569 -9.06 -12.01 -38.06
N PRO A 570 -9.16 -13.33 -38.26
CA PRO A 570 -8.00 -14.19 -38.53
C PRO A 570 -7.28 -13.87 -39.85
N SER A 571 -7.87 -13.09 -40.75
CA SER A 571 -7.25 -12.72 -42.03
C SER A 571 -6.35 -11.48 -41.94
N ASN A 572 -6.29 -10.82 -40.77
CA ASN A 572 -5.49 -9.63 -40.53
C ASN A 572 -3.99 -9.96 -40.44
N SER A 573 -3.31 -10.03 -41.58
CA SER A 573 -1.88 -10.35 -41.67
C SER A 573 -0.98 -9.35 -40.96
N ASP A 574 -1.40 -8.08 -40.87
CA ASP A 574 -0.62 -7.04 -40.21
C ASP A 574 -0.61 -7.23 -38.69
N ALA A 575 -1.75 -7.62 -38.11
CA ALA A 575 -1.84 -8.00 -36.70
C ALA A 575 -1.01 -9.25 -36.40
N GLU A 576 -0.96 -10.23 -37.30
CA GLU A 576 -0.13 -11.43 -37.14
C GLU A 576 1.37 -11.10 -37.12
N ASN A 577 1.82 -10.27 -38.06
CA ASN A 577 3.21 -9.84 -38.13
C ASN A 577 3.61 -9.02 -36.88
N ASN A 578 2.76 -8.09 -36.46
CA ASN A 578 3.03 -7.26 -35.29
C ASN A 578 2.93 -8.05 -33.99
N LEU A 579 2.06 -9.06 -33.89
CA LEU A 579 2.02 -9.99 -32.76
C LEU A 579 3.35 -10.73 -32.61
N ARG A 580 3.91 -11.27 -33.70
CA ARG A 580 5.21 -11.96 -33.68
C ARG A 580 6.34 -11.00 -33.25
N ALA A 581 6.33 -9.77 -33.76
CA ALA A 581 7.29 -8.75 -33.37
C ALA A 581 7.16 -8.35 -31.88
N ALA A 582 5.93 -8.22 -31.39
CA ALA A 582 5.64 -7.91 -29.98
C ALA A 582 6.04 -9.06 -29.05
N GLN A 583 5.77 -10.31 -29.42
CA GLN A 583 6.19 -11.50 -28.66
C GLN A 583 7.73 -11.62 -28.61
N SER A 584 8.42 -11.37 -29.73
CA SER A 584 9.88 -11.34 -29.75
C SER A 584 10.47 -10.23 -28.87
N ALA A 585 9.87 -9.04 -28.91
CA ALA A 585 10.23 -7.93 -28.04
C ALA A 585 9.96 -8.25 -26.56
N ALA A 586 8.83 -8.88 -26.23
CA ALA A 586 8.48 -9.30 -24.87
C ALA A 586 9.50 -10.30 -24.32
N ALA A 587 9.84 -11.34 -25.10
CA ALA A 587 10.84 -12.32 -24.73
C ALA A 587 12.22 -11.69 -24.49
N SER A 588 12.60 -10.72 -25.34
CA SER A 588 13.87 -9.99 -25.20
C SER A 588 13.87 -9.11 -23.95
N ALA A 589 12.79 -8.35 -23.71
CA ALA A 589 12.65 -7.50 -22.53
C ALA A 589 12.67 -8.30 -21.23
N LYS A 590 11.96 -9.44 -21.19
CA LYS A 590 11.97 -10.37 -20.04
C LYS A 590 13.37 -10.89 -19.74
N LYS A 591 14.14 -11.26 -20.78
CA LYS A 591 15.53 -11.70 -20.62
C LYS A 591 16.42 -10.59 -20.03
N GLU A 592 16.28 -9.36 -20.53
CA GLU A 592 17.08 -8.23 -20.02
C GLU A 592 16.65 -7.80 -18.61
N ALA A 593 15.35 -7.85 -18.29
CA ALA A 593 14.82 -7.62 -16.95
C ALA A 593 15.42 -8.62 -15.94
N ALA A 594 15.47 -9.91 -16.29
CA ALA A 594 16.12 -10.92 -15.46
C ALA A 594 17.62 -10.65 -15.27
N ASN A 595 18.34 -10.24 -16.31
CA ASN A 595 19.76 -9.89 -16.22
C ASN A 595 19.99 -8.69 -15.27
N VAL A 596 19.19 -7.64 -15.41
CA VAL A 596 19.26 -6.43 -14.57
C VAL A 596 18.87 -6.74 -13.13
N GLY A 597 17.83 -7.54 -12.92
CA GLY A 597 17.40 -8.00 -11.61
C GLY A 597 18.54 -8.74 -10.88
N ARG A 598 19.16 -9.71 -11.55
CA ARG A 598 20.32 -10.45 -11.02
C ARG A 598 21.50 -9.54 -10.67
N ILE A 599 21.88 -8.62 -11.58
CA ILE A 599 22.97 -7.66 -11.33
C ILE A 599 22.67 -6.77 -10.12
N SER A 600 21.43 -6.28 -10.00
CA SER A 600 21.01 -5.44 -8.89
C SER A 600 21.06 -6.19 -7.55
N GLU A 601 20.54 -7.42 -7.50
CA GLU A 601 20.48 -8.23 -6.28
C GLU A 601 21.85 -8.71 -5.82
N GLU A 602 22.71 -9.15 -6.73
CA GLU A 602 24.08 -9.58 -6.41
C GLU A 602 24.96 -8.42 -5.91
N SER A 603 24.79 -7.21 -6.46
CA SER A 603 25.63 -6.06 -6.12
C SER A 603 25.16 -5.28 -4.88
N ALA A 604 23.86 -5.32 -4.55
CA ALA A 604 23.28 -4.61 -3.41
C ALA A 604 24.01 -4.84 -2.06
N PRO A 605 24.27 -6.08 -1.61
CA PRO A 605 24.93 -6.31 -0.32
C PRO A 605 26.38 -5.82 -0.31
N ALA A 606 27.08 -5.91 -1.45
CA ALA A 606 28.45 -5.43 -1.58
C ALA A 606 28.53 -3.89 -1.50
N LEU A 607 27.65 -3.19 -2.23
CA LEU A 607 27.55 -1.72 -2.21
C LEU A 607 27.16 -1.19 -0.82
N ALA A 608 26.26 -1.89 -0.11
CA ALA A 608 25.89 -1.54 1.27
C ALA A 608 27.09 -1.67 2.24
N LYS A 609 27.85 -2.77 2.16
CA LYS A 609 29.08 -2.96 2.95
C LYS A 609 30.14 -1.92 2.64
N ILE A 610 30.28 -1.51 1.38
CA ILE A 610 31.21 -0.46 0.99
C ILE A 610 30.79 0.87 1.61
N LYS A 611 29.52 1.26 1.50
CA LYS A 611 28.99 2.46 2.16
C LYS A 611 29.32 2.47 3.65
N GLU A 612 29.02 1.38 4.35
CA GLU A 612 29.27 1.26 5.79
C GLU A 612 30.76 1.35 6.13
N SER A 613 31.62 0.60 5.42
CA SER A 613 33.06 0.55 5.70
C SER A 613 33.76 1.88 5.37
N GLN A 614 33.41 2.54 4.27
CA GLN A 614 33.94 3.85 3.90
C GLN A 614 33.49 4.95 4.86
N THR A 615 32.23 4.92 5.31
CA THR A 615 31.72 5.87 6.32
C THR A 615 32.48 5.72 7.64
N LYS A 616 32.68 4.47 8.11
CA LYS A 616 33.47 4.20 9.32
C LYS A 616 34.92 4.66 9.17
N LEU A 617 35.54 4.40 8.02
CA LEU A 617 36.92 4.81 7.76
C LEU A 617 37.06 6.34 7.74
N ALA A 618 36.11 7.06 7.12
CA ALA A 618 36.06 8.51 7.14
C ALA A 618 35.93 9.07 8.57
N GLU A 619 35.07 8.49 9.40
CA GLU A 619 34.91 8.89 10.81
C GLU A 619 36.18 8.66 11.63
N GLU A 620 36.88 7.53 11.46
CA GLU A 620 38.16 7.31 12.13
C GLU A 620 39.25 8.31 11.68
N LEU A 621 39.28 8.65 10.39
CA LEU A 621 40.19 9.67 9.87
C LEU A 621 39.87 11.07 10.42
N LYS A 622 38.60 11.45 10.55
CA LYS A 622 38.17 12.74 11.12
C LYS A 622 38.65 12.94 12.57
N LYS A 623 38.82 11.87 13.36
CA LYS A 623 39.35 11.97 14.73
C LYS A 623 40.81 12.45 14.79
N LEU A 624 41.56 12.27 13.70
CA LEU A 624 42.96 12.70 13.58
C LEU A 624 43.10 14.14 13.05
N LEU A 625 41.99 14.78 12.69
CA LEU A 625 42.01 16.15 12.18
C LEU A 625 42.38 17.11 13.32
N ARG A 626 43.31 18.01 13.02
CA ARG A 626 43.79 19.05 13.95
C ARG A 626 43.65 20.39 13.25
N ASP A 627 42.42 20.80 13.03
CA ASP A 627 42.17 22.13 12.48
C ASP A 627 42.39 23.18 13.56
N ASP A 628 43.44 24.00 13.41
CA ASP A 628 43.59 25.28 14.11
C ASP A 628 42.44 26.26 13.76
N ASN A 629 41.55 25.88 12.83
CA ASN A 629 40.47 26.69 12.26
C ASN A 629 39.10 26.54 12.95
N GLN A 630 38.92 25.61 13.92
CA GLN A 630 37.66 25.53 14.66
C GLN A 630 37.34 26.82 15.41
N GLN A 631 38.37 27.55 15.85
CA GLN A 631 38.20 28.84 16.54
C GLN A 631 37.89 30.00 15.58
N ASN A 632 38.32 29.90 14.31
CA ASN A 632 38.04 30.91 13.29
C ASN A 632 36.65 30.73 12.65
N GLN A 633 36.22 29.49 12.39
CA GLN A 633 34.86 29.21 11.90
C GLN A 633 33.78 29.59 12.93
N GLN A 634 34.04 29.38 14.24
CA GLN A 634 33.15 29.86 15.29
C GLN A 634 33.10 31.39 15.38
N ASN A 635 34.22 32.07 15.12
CA ASN A 635 34.27 33.54 15.09
C ASN A 635 33.57 34.12 13.85
N GLU A 636 33.70 33.47 12.69
CA GLU A 636 33.00 33.87 11.45
C GLU A 636 31.49 33.62 11.55
N GLN A 637 31.05 32.48 12.11
CA GLN A 637 29.63 32.24 12.40
C GLN A 637 29.07 33.23 13.43
N ASN A 638 29.85 33.59 14.46
CA ASN A 638 29.43 34.60 15.43
C ASN A 638 29.34 35.99 14.80
N GLN A 639 30.24 36.35 13.86
CA GLN A 639 30.16 37.60 13.11
C GLN A 639 28.96 37.61 12.14
N GLN A 640 28.70 36.52 11.43
CA GLN A 640 27.51 36.40 10.57
C GLN A 640 26.22 36.45 11.37
N ASN A 641 26.16 35.81 12.55
CA ASN A 641 25.00 35.89 13.44
C ASN A 641 24.78 37.30 13.97
N GLN A 642 25.85 38.05 14.28
CA GLN A 642 25.75 39.47 14.65
C GLN A 642 25.26 40.32 13.47
N GLN A 643 25.79 40.13 12.26
CA GLN A 643 25.32 40.84 11.06
C GLN A 643 23.85 40.53 10.74
N ASN A 644 23.43 39.27 10.87
CA ASN A 644 22.03 38.88 10.65
C ASN A 644 21.09 39.48 11.70
N GLN A 645 21.51 39.58 12.97
CA GLN A 645 20.75 40.30 13.98
C GLN A 645 20.65 41.80 13.69
N GLN A 646 21.73 42.41 13.20
CA GLN A 646 21.77 43.82 12.82
C GLN A 646 20.88 44.10 11.60
N ASN A 647 20.89 43.23 10.60
CA ASN A 647 20.02 43.32 9.43
C ASN A 647 18.55 43.13 9.78
N GLN A 648 18.21 42.23 10.72
CA GLN A 648 16.84 42.09 11.22
C GLN A 648 16.39 43.34 11.99
N GLN A 649 17.27 43.96 12.78
CA GLN A 649 16.99 45.22 13.46
C GLN A 649 16.78 46.37 12.47
N ASN A 650 17.60 46.46 11.42
CA ASN A 650 17.44 47.48 10.39
C ASN A 650 16.13 47.29 9.62
N GLN A 651 15.77 46.06 9.25
CA GLN A 651 14.48 45.76 8.61
C GLN A 651 13.28 46.12 9.52
N GLN A 652 13.37 45.85 10.82
CA GLN A 652 12.33 46.28 11.77
C GLN A 652 12.24 47.81 11.89
N ASN A 653 13.38 48.51 11.88
CA ASN A 653 13.40 49.97 11.92
C ASN A 653 12.84 50.59 10.64
N ASP A 654 13.13 50.00 9.48
CA ASP A 654 12.59 50.43 8.20
C ASP A 654 11.08 50.18 8.11
N GLN A 655 10.60 49.02 8.56
CA GLN A 655 9.17 48.73 8.67
C GLN A 655 8.45 49.71 9.61
N ASN A 656 9.07 50.05 10.75
CA ASN A 656 8.52 51.05 11.67
C ASN A 656 8.48 52.45 11.05
N ARG A 657 9.50 52.85 10.28
CA ARG A 657 9.50 54.12 9.54
C ARG A 657 8.42 54.14 8.46
N GLN A 658 8.22 53.02 7.78
CA GLN A 658 7.20 52.89 6.74
C GLN A 658 5.80 52.99 7.34
N GLN A 659 5.54 52.31 8.47
CA GLN A 659 4.29 52.45 9.21
C GLN A 659 4.05 53.87 9.74
N GLN A 660 5.11 54.56 10.18
CA GLN A 660 4.98 55.96 10.60
C GLN A 660 4.62 56.87 9.42
N ASN A 661 5.27 56.69 8.27
CA ASN A 661 4.97 57.45 7.06
C ASN A 661 3.54 57.16 6.55
N ASP A 662 3.11 55.90 6.57
CA ASP A 662 1.76 55.49 6.15
C ASP A 662 0.69 56.07 7.08
N ASN A 663 0.91 56.05 8.39
CA ASN A 663 0.03 56.71 9.36
C ASN A 663 -0.04 58.22 9.13
N GLN A 664 1.08 58.86 8.81
CA GLN A 664 1.13 60.30 8.55
C GLN A 664 0.43 60.66 7.23
N GLN A 665 0.51 59.79 6.21
CA GLN A 665 -0.25 59.94 4.97
C GLN A 665 -1.75 59.73 5.18
N GLN A 666 -2.16 58.74 5.97
CA GLN A 666 -3.56 58.53 6.32
C GLN A 666 -4.13 59.73 7.08
N GLN A 667 -3.37 60.28 8.03
CA GLN A 667 -3.78 61.46 8.78
C GLN A 667 -3.93 62.69 7.86
N ASN A 668 -2.99 62.90 6.93
CA ASN A 668 -3.09 63.97 5.93
C ASN A 668 -4.25 63.78 4.94
N GLN A 669 -4.62 62.54 4.61
CA GLN A 669 -5.80 62.24 3.78
C GLN A 669 -7.10 62.50 4.55
N GLN A 670 -7.12 62.16 5.84
CA GLN A 670 -8.25 62.40 6.73
C GLN A 670 -8.47 63.90 6.95
N ASP A 671 -7.41 64.67 7.17
CA ASP A 671 -7.46 66.14 7.25
C ASP A 671 -7.94 66.78 5.93
N LYS A 672 -7.60 66.20 4.78
CA LYS A 672 -8.12 66.65 3.47
C LYS A 672 -9.61 66.32 3.33
N GLN A 673 -10.03 65.13 3.72
CA GLN A 673 -11.44 64.72 3.73
C GLN A 673 -12.27 65.59 4.68
N ASP A 674 -11.76 65.93 5.86
CA ASP A 674 -12.44 66.79 6.82
C ASP A 674 -12.57 68.22 6.31
N LYS A 675 -11.54 68.76 5.64
CA LYS A 675 -11.63 70.06 4.95
C LYS A 675 -12.63 70.04 3.80
N GLN A 676 -12.70 68.94 3.06
CA GLN A 676 -13.64 68.78 1.95
C GLN A 676 -15.09 68.63 2.44
N ASN A 677 -15.31 67.85 3.51
CA ASN A 677 -16.59 67.75 4.21
C ASN A 677 -17.04 69.08 4.80
N GLN A 678 -16.12 69.92 5.33
CA GLN A 678 -16.44 71.27 5.78
C GLN A 678 -16.83 72.20 4.62
N GLN A 679 -16.16 72.10 3.47
CA GLN A 679 -16.53 72.86 2.27
C GLN A 679 -17.88 72.40 1.69
N ASP A 680 -18.18 71.11 1.69
CA ASP A 680 -19.45 70.57 1.22
C ASP A 680 -20.61 70.90 2.19
N ASN A 681 -20.36 70.95 3.50
CA ASN A 681 -21.32 71.48 4.48
C ASN A 681 -21.57 72.99 4.31
N GLN A 682 -20.56 73.77 3.93
CA GLN A 682 -20.75 75.19 3.60
C GLN A 682 -21.53 75.38 2.29
N LYS A 683 -21.33 74.52 1.29
CA LYS A 683 -22.14 74.51 0.06
C LYS A 683 -23.58 74.05 0.29
N GLN A 684 -23.83 73.08 1.18
CA GLN A 684 -25.18 72.68 1.59
C GLN A 684 -25.91 73.75 2.41
N ASN A 685 -25.20 74.50 3.24
CA ASN A 685 -25.79 75.65 3.95
C ASN A 685 -26.09 76.85 3.03
N GLN A 686 -25.40 76.99 1.90
CA GLN A 686 -25.74 77.99 0.89
C GLN A 686 -26.85 77.52 -0.07
N SER A 687 -27.00 76.21 -0.31
CA SER A 687 -28.12 75.68 -1.11
C SER A 687 -29.44 75.58 -0.32
N GLY A 688 -29.39 75.52 1.02
CA GLY A 688 -30.56 75.67 1.89
C GLY A 688 -31.14 77.09 2.00
N GLN A 689 -30.40 78.12 1.55
CA GLN A 689 -30.87 79.51 1.53
C GLN A 689 -31.45 79.97 0.19
N ASN A 690 -31.28 79.20 -0.90
CA ASN A 690 -31.84 79.51 -2.22
C ASN A 690 -33.10 78.70 -2.59
N GLN A 691 -33.69 78.00 -1.62
CA GLN A 691 -34.97 77.28 -1.79
C GLN A 691 -36.16 78.00 -1.11
N LYS A 692 -35.99 79.26 -0.70
CA LYS A 692 -37.07 80.11 -0.16
C LYS A 692 -37.52 81.26 -1.07
N ASP A 693 -36.81 81.55 -2.15
CA ASP A 693 -37.19 82.59 -3.10
C ASP A 693 -37.07 82.09 -4.54
N ARG A 694 -38.03 81.28 -4.98
CA ARG A 694 -38.41 81.10 -6.39
C ARG A 694 -39.70 80.28 -6.49
N ASN A 695 -40.75 80.85 -5.93
CA ASN A 695 -42.13 80.50 -6.28
C ASN A 695 -42.85 81.78 -6.70
N LYS A 696 -42.57 82.25 -7.93
CA LYS A 696 -43.43 83.15 -8.72
C LYS A 696 -42.88 83.34 -10.14
N GLY A 697 -43.58 82.71 -11.09
CA GLY A 697 -43.59 83.01 -12.53
C GLY A 697 -42.36 82.57 -13.33
N GLU A 698 -42.44 81.85 -14.44
CA GLU A 698 -43.59 81.33 -15.18
C GLU A 698 -43.06 80.29 -16.19
N ARG A 699 -43.99 79.51 -16.75
CA ARG A 699 -43.77 78.27 -17.48
C ARG A 699 -43.11 78.44 -18.85
N GLN A 700 -42.47 77.33 -19.25
CA GLN A 700 -42.38 76.76 -20.59
C GLN A 700 -41.19 77.10 -21.51
N ASN A 701 -40.36 76.05 -21.62
CA ASN A 701 -39.89 75.39 -22.83
C ASN A 701 -38.68 75.91 -23.62
N ARG A 702 -37.71 74.99 -23.61
CA ARG A 702 -37.00 74.40 -24.75
C ARG A 702 -35.71 75.06 -25.24
N ASP A 703 -34.68 74.24 -25.03
CA ASP A 703 -33.82 73.72 -26.09
C ASP A 703 -32.61 74.55 -26.51
N SER A 704 -31.47 73.98 -26.13
CA SER A 704 -30.45 73.49 -27.08
C SER A 704 -29.11 74.22 -27.13
N GLN A 705 -28.12 73.37 -26.86
CA GLN A 705 -26.88 73.22 -27.63
C GLN A 705 -25.74 74.21 -27.40
N ASN A 706 -24.95 73.76 -26.44
CA ASN A 706 -23.49 73.76 -26.31
C ASN A 706 -22.67 73.88 -27.62
N SER A 707 -21.67 74.76 -27.58
CA SER A 707 -20.49 74.77 -28.46
C SER A 707 -19.36 75.57 -27.82
N ARG A 708 -18.14 75.01 -27.93
CA ARG A 708 -16.82 75.66 -27.97
C ARG A 708 -16.20 76.10 -26.63
N ASP A 709 -15.08 75.49 -26.23
CA ASP A 709 -13.70 75.61 -26.75
C ASP A 709 -13.02 76.93 -26.38
N GLY A 710 -11.82 76.81 -25.79
CA GLY A 710 -10.68 77.59 -26.25
C GLY A 710 -9.79 78.22 -25.18
N GLN A 711 -8.53 77.77 -25.20
CA GLN A 711 -7.27 78.52 -24.92
C GLN A 711 -6.86 78.64 -23.44
N ASP A 712 -5.57 78.49 -23.05
CA ASP A 712 -4.34 78.76 -23.79
C ASP A 712 -3.08 78.14 -23.12
N LYS A 713 -2.10 77.79 -23.97
CA LYS A 713 -0.61 77.91 -23.83
C LYS A 713 0.30 76.96 -23.00
N ARG A 714 1.30 76.45 -23.76
CA ARG A 714 2.78 76.29 -23.50
C ARG A 714 3.18 75.19 -22.49
N GLU A 715 4.23 74.37 -22.66
CA GLU A 715 5.48 74.41 -23.45
C GLU A 715 6.10 72.98 -23.51
N GLU A 716 6.98 72.74 -24.51
CA GLU A 716 8.22 71.89 -24.58
C GLU A 716 8.48 70.74 -23.56
N LYS A 717 9.21 69.64 -23.78
CA LYS A 717 10.07 69.03 -24.83
C LYS A 717 10.52 67.63 -24.30
N ARG A 718 10.81 66.70 -25.21
CA ARG A 718 11.97 65.73 -25.26
C ARG A 718 12.24 64.79 -24.07
N GLN A 719 12.25 63.46 -24.23
CA GLN A 719 13.16 62.53 -24.96
C GLN A 719 14.13 61.81 -24.01
N ASP A 720 14.31 60.52 -24.30
CA ASP A 720 15.48 59.65 -24.08
C ASP A 720 15.67 58.80 -22.80
N ASN A 721 15.62 57.49 -23.10
CA ASN A 721 16.63 56.44 -22.86
C ASN A 721 16.78 55.75 -21.50
N THR A 722 16.45 54.44 -21.55
CA THR A 722 17.17 53.23 -21.09
C THR A 722 18.67 53.40 -20.76
N PRO A 723 19.31 52.57 -19.90
CA PRO A 723 19.55 51.12 -20.19
C PRO A 723 19.41 50.18 -18.94
N GLN A 724 18.91 48.95 -19.12
CA GLN A 724 19.63 47.65 -19.25
C GLN A 724 20.41 47.11 -18.04
N LYS A 725 20.42 45.76 -17.98
CA LYS A 725 21.37 44.82 -17.34
C LYS A 725 21.19 44.58 -15.84
N GLU A 726 21.35 43.39 -15.28
CA GLU A 726 21.95 42.10 -15.65
C GLU A 726 21.25 41.05 -14.76
N GLU A 727 20.86 39.87 -15.24
CA GLU A 727 21.67 38.67 -15.46
C GLU A 727 22.28 38.04 -14.17
N LYS A 728 22.04 36.73 -14.03
CA LYS A 728 22.76 35.69 -13.24
C LYS A 728 22.29 35.34 -11.81
N LYS A 729 21.85 34.06 -11.69
CA LYS A 729 22.42 32.92 -10.89
C LYS A 729 23.15 33.28 -9.56
N PRO A 730 23.17 32.40 -8.51
CA PRO A 730 23.56 30.99 -8.65
C PRO A 730 22.90 30.00 -7.63
N GLU A 731 22.95 28.68 -7.90
CA GLU A 731 23.76 27.64 -7.20
C GLU A 731 23.25 27.24 -5.80
N ASP A 732 22.84 25.99 -5.58
CA ASP A 732 23.62 24.74 -5.48
C ASP A 732 24.13 24.49 -4.05
N ARG A 733 24.07 23.22 -3.67
CA ARG A 733 24.79 22.59 -2.56
C ARG A 733 24.60 23.20 -1.17
N GLY A 734 23.65 22.61 -0.45
CA GLY A 734 23.98 21.40 0.29
C GLY A 734 24.88 21.52 1.53
N ARG A 735 24.66 20.49 2.34
CA ARG A 735 25.68 19.75 3.06
C ARG A 735 25.87 20.15 4.52
N ASP A 736 25.31 19.25 5.33
CA ASP A 736 26.01 18.49 6.37
C ASP A 736 26.66 19.34 7.45
N SER A 737 26.15 19.20 8.67
CA SER A 737 26.76 18.28 9.66
C SER A 737 27.68 19.09 10.57
N SER A 738 27.94 18.73 11.80
CA SER A 738 27.54 17.64 12.69
C SER A 738 28.36 17.89 13.95
N GLY A 739 28.05 17.13 14.98
CA GLY A 739 29.05 16.77 15.99
C GLY A 739 28.75 17.49 17.29
N GLU A 740 27.99 16.89 18.21
CA GLU A 740 28.39 15.76 19.06
C GLU A 740 29.74 16.00 19.73
N SER A 741 29.82 15.87 21.05
CA SER A 741 30.04 14.59 21.76
C SER A 741 30.41 14.96 23.22
N GLU A 742 30.40 14.16 24.29
CA GLU A 742 30.00 12.79 24.63
C GLU A 742 30.26 12.60 26.16
N LYS A 743 29.52 11.67 26.81
CA LYS A 743 29.92 10.66 27.84
C LYS A 743 30.61 11.10 29.17
N ARG A 744 30.57 10.38 30.32
CA ARG A 744 30.08 9.05 30.81
C ARG A 744 30.18 9.03 32.35
N GLY A 745 29.52 8.08 33.02
CA GLY A 745 29.91 7.59 34.37
C GLY A 745 28.84 6.78 35.13
N ASP A 746 29.12 5.51 35.40
CA ASP A 746 28.41 4.50 36.26
C ASP A 746 28.92 4.60 37.75
N PRO A 747 28.59 3.79 38.80
CA PRO A 747 27.86 2.49 38.91
C PRO A 747 26.99 2.23 40.18
N GLY A 748 26.35 1.03 40.30
CA GLY A 748 26.37 0.24 41.56
C GLY A 748 25.07 -0.28 42.26
N GLN A 749 24.86 -1.61 42.18
CA GLN A 749 24.62 -2.62 43.27
C GLN A 749 23.31 -2.74 44.13
N ASN A 750 22.79 -3.99 44.12
CA ASN A 750 22.45 -4.93 45.21
C ASN A 750 21.04 -5.11 45.86
N ALA A 751 20.69 -6.41 45.95
CA ALA A 751 20.11 -7.17 47.08
C ALA A 751 18.59 -7.50 47.15
N GLN A 752 18.26 -8.75 46.76
CA GLN A 752 17.82 -9.88 47.63
C GLN A 752 16.75 -9.64 48.73
N ARG A 753 15.63 -10.40 48.67
CA ARG A 753 15.20 -11.48 49.61
C ARG A 753 13.68 -11.64 49.83
N GLN A 754 13.27 -12.91 49.79
CA GLN A 754 12.38 -13.64 50.72
C GLN A 754 10.84 -13.55 50.60
N LYS A 755 10.28 -14.69 50.16
CA LYS A 755 9.06 -15.39 50.64
C LYS A 755 9.03 -15.51 52.18
N PRO A 756 7.85 -15.63 52.84
CA PRO A 756 7.25 -16.98 53.07
C PRO A 756 5.69 -16.97 53.10
N GLU A 757 5.02 -18.11 52.81
CA GLU A 757 4.21 -18.94 53.75
C GLU A 757 2.83 -18.36 54.14
N ASN A 758 1.74 -19.09 54.38
CA ASN A 758 1.30 -20.48 54.21
C ASN A 758 -0.21 -20.51 54.55
N LYS A 759 -0.92 -21.56 54.11
CA LYS A 759 -2.05 -22.24 54.80
C LYS A 759 -3.43 -21.56 54.88
N LYS A 760 -4.49 -22.13 54.25
CA LYS A 760 -5.35 -23.29 54.63
C LYS A 760 -6.64 -22.76 55.30
N ASP A 761 -7.85 -23.31 55.22
CA ASP A 761 -8.41 -24.65 54.99
C ASP A 761 -9.87 -24.47 54.43
N GLU A 762 -10.36 -25.33 53.52
CA GLU A 762 -11.42 -26.37 53.71
C GLU A 762 -12.87 -25.84 53.77
N GLN A 763 -13.95 -26.50 53.32
CA GLN A 763 -14.29 -27.87 52.89
C GLN A 763 -15.66 -27.77 52.15
N ALA A 764 -15.86 -28.42 50.99
CA ALA A 764 -16.56 -29.71 50.77
C ALA A 764 -18.11 -29.66 50.81
N VAL A 765 -18.79 -30.28 49.81
CA VAL A 765 -19.46 -31.60 49.89
C VAL A 765 -19.94 -32.01 48.47
N ASP A 766 -19.93 -33.32 48.28
CA ASP A 766 -19.94 -34.18 47.09
C ASP A 766 -21.27 -34.93 46.89
N ASN A 767 -21.36 -35.63 45.74
CA ASN A 767 -22.06 -36.89 45.39
C ASN A 767 -23.20 -36.81 44.35
N SER A 768 -23.48 -37.83 43.53
CA SER A 768 -22.72 -38.76 42.67
C SER A 768 -23.72 -39.71 41.96
N LYS A 769 -23.31 -40.28 40.82
CA LYS A 769 -23.60 -41.63 40.24
C LYS A 769 -24.86 -41.98 39.37
N LYS A 770 -24.53 -42.46 38.15
CA LYS A 770 -24.88 -43.75 37.42
C LYS A 770 -26.37 -44.09 37.13
N SER A 771 -26.80 -44.85 36.09
CA SER A 771 -26.24 -45.63 34.95
C SER A 771 -27.39 -46.29 34.15
N GLY A 772 -27.19 -46.65 32.86
CA GLY A 772 -27.64 -47.97 32.31
C GLY A 772 -28.65 -48.06 31.14
N ASP A 773 -28.15 -48.18 29.91
CA ASP A 773 -28.17 -49.35 28.97
C ASP A 773 -29.47 -50.01 28.36
N LYS A 774 -29.38 -50.27 27.02
CA LYS A 774 -29.81 -51.44 26.18
C LYS A 774 -30.82 -51.36 25.00
N LYS A 775 -30.42 -52.11 23.95
CA LYS A 775 -30.83 -52.37 22.55
C LYS A 775 -32.08 -53.27 22.34
N GLY A 776 -32.60 -53.32 21.08
CA GLY A 776 -33.04 -54.58 20.43
C GLY A 776 -34.14 -54.51 19.34
N GLU A 777 -33.87 -55.07 18.15
CA GLU A 777 -34.66 -55.09 16.88
C GLU A 777 -35.81 -56.14 16.79
N LYS A 778 -36.70 -56.01 15.77
CA LYS A 778 -37.00 -56.93 14.62
C LYS A 778 -38.49 -57.09 14.19
N LEU A 779 -38.69 -57.13 12.86
CA LEU A 779 -39.88 -57.41 11.99
C LEU A 779 -40.31 -58.91 11.98
N PRO A 780 -41.52 -59.32 11.51
CA PRO A 780 -41.87 -59.53 10.06
C PRO A 780 -43.37 -59.44 9.63
N SER A 781 -43.68 -59.60 8.32
CA SER A 781 -45.04 -59.75 7.67
C SER A 781 -45.33 -61.22 7.24
N PRO A 782 -46.56 -61.66 6.81
CA PRO A 782 -47.04 -61.55 5.39
C PRO A 782 -48.58 -61.68 5.05
N SER A 783 -48.96 -61.36 3.78
CA SER A 783 -50.08 -61.83 2.84
C SER A 783 -51.58 -61.80 3.27
N GLU A 784 -52.65 -61.59 2.45
CA GLU A 784 -52.99 -61.98 1.05
C GLU A 784 -54.36 -61.36 0.55
N GLY A 785 -54.54 -61.10 -0.77
CA GLY A 785 -55.78 -61.39 -1.55
C GLY A 785 -56.83 -60.32 -1.98
N ARG A 786 -56.86 -59.92 -3.28
CA ARG A 786 -57.93 -60.13 -4.31
C ARG A 786 -58.04 -59.07 -5.44
N GLU A 787 -58.46 -59.58 -6.61
CA GLU A 787 -58.46 -59.08 -8.00
C GLU A 787 -59.51 -57.99 -8.34
N GLU A 788 -59.18 -57.09 -9.30
CA GLU A 788 -59.91 -56.90 -10.58
C GLU A 788 -59.19 -55.85 -11.48
N LEU A 789 -59.22 -56.06 -12.81
CA LEU A 789 -58.55 -55.31 -13.90
C LEU A 789 -59.64 -54.77 -14.90
N PRO A 790 -59.35 -53.86 -15.86
CA PRO A 790 -59.73 -52.44 -15.79
C PRO A 790 -60.68 -51.95 -16.92
N ALA A 791 -61.11 -50.68 -16.84
CA ALA A 791 -61.68 -49.91 -17.96
C ALA A 791 -60.96 -48.54 -18.12
N PRO A 792 -60.93 -47.94 -19.32
CA PRO A 792 -59.79 -47.16 -19.79
C PRO A 792 -59.82 -45.66 -19.43
N LYS A 793 -58.60 -45.12 -19.48
CA LYS A 793 -58.13 -43.79 -19.10
C LYS A 793 -58.72 -42.68 -19.99
N THR A 794 -59.11 -41.57 -19.37
CA THR A 794 -59.20 -40.27 -20.03
C THR A 794 -57.79 -39.75 -20.30
N GLU A 795 -57.41 -39.64 -21.56
CA GLU A 795 -56.10 -39.13 -22.03
C GLU A 795 -55.76 -37.73 -21.47
N ALA A 796 -56.77 -36.93 -21.13
CA ALA A 796 -56.60 -35.62 -20.52
C ALA A 796 -55.95 -35.65 -19.13
N ALA A 797 -56.24 -36.67 -18.31
CA ALA A 797 -55.68 -36.78 -16.96
C ALA A 797 -54.22 -37.29 -16.96
N GLN A 798 -53.85 -38.09 -17.97
CA GLN A 798 -52.47 -38.52 -18.18
C GLN A 798 -51.61 -37.41 -18.83
N ALA A 799 -52.19 -36.60 -19.72
CA ALA A 799 -51.50 -35.43 -20.27
C ALA A 799 -51.24 -34.35 -19.21
N ALA A 800 -52.19 -34.10 -18.29
CA ALA A 800 -52.01 -33.16 -17.20
C ALA A 800 -50.96 -33.64 -16.18
N ARG A 801 -50.98 -34.92 -15.81
CA ARG A 801 -49.94 -35.51 -14.92
C ARG A 801 -48.57 -35.55 -15.59
N ALA A 802 -48.48 -35.88 -16.88
CA ALA A 802 -47.22 -35.84 -17.61
C ALA A 802 -46.69 -34.40 -17.82
N ALA A 803 -47.57 -33.40 -17.86
CA ALA A 803 -47.18 -31.99 -17.90
C ALA A 803 -46.67 -31.49 -16.54
N GLU A 804 -47.35 -31.84 -15.44
CA GLU A 804 -46.88 -31.57 -14.07
C GLU A 804 -45.57 -32.30 -13.76
N GLU A 805 -45.43 -33.56 -14.18
CA GLU A 805 -44.22 -34.35 -13.96
C GLU A 805 -43.05 -33.83 -14.81
N ARG A 806 -43.30 -33.35 -16.04
CA ARG A 806 -42.29 -32.65 -16.86
C ARG A 806 -41.94 -31.25 -16.34
N GLU A 807 -42.87 -30.55 -15.71
CA GLU A 807 -42.61 -29.24 -15.09
C GLU A 807 -41.84 -29.41 -13.76
N ASN A 808 -42.16 -30.45 -12.99
CA ASN A 808 -41.45 -30.78 -11.75
C ASN A 808 -40.04 -31.34 -12.01
N VAL A 809 -39.84 -32.13 -13.08
CA VAL A 809 -38.50 -32.55 -13.52
C VAL A 809 -37.66 -31.35 -13.99
N ARG A 810 -38.26 -30.38 -14.71
CA ARG A 810 -37.55 -29.14 -15.12
C ARG A 810 -37.20 -28.23 -13.94
N LYS A 811 -38.06 -28.16 -12.91
CA LYS A 811 -37.75 -27.44 -11.65
C LYS A 811 -36.66 -28.12 -10.83
N SER A 812 -36.53 -29.46 -10.88
CA SER A 812 -35.45 -30.18 -10.20
C SER A 812 -34.11 -30.16 -10.93
N GLU A 813 -34.11 -30.00 -12.26
CA GLU A 813 -32.89 -29.97 -13.09
C GLU A 813 -32.38 -28.55 -13.38
N GLY A 814 -33.04 -27.51 -12.87
CA GLY A 814 -32.62 -26.11 -13.10
C GLY A 814 -32.79 -25.64 -14.55
N ALA A 815 -33.65 -26.29 -15.33
CA ALA A 815 -33.88 -25.94 -16.73
C ALA A 815 -34.89 -24.78 -16.85
N MET A 816 -34.42 -23.68 -17.43
CA MET A 816 -35.19 -22.46 -17.66
C MET A 816 -36.47 -22.73 -18.49
N THR A 817 -37.62 -22.22 -18.03
CA THR A 817 -38.88 -22.37 -18.75
C THR A 817 -38.88 -21.57 -20.06
N ARG A 818 -39.74 -21.90 -21.04
CA ARG A 818 -39.83 -21.13 -22.30
C ARG A 818 -40.22 -19.66 -22.09
N ALA A 819 -40.93 -19.37 -21.00
CA ALA A 819 -41.28 -18.01 -20.60
C ALA A 819 -40.07 -17.29 -20.00
N GLU A 820 -39.34 -17.92 -19.08
CA GLU A 820 -38.08 -17.39 -18.54
C GLU A 820 -37.00 -17.26 -19.61
N ALA A 821 -36.91 -18.19 -20.56
CA ALA A 821 -35.99 -18.11 -21.69
C ALA A 821 -36.34 -16.95 -22.63
N ARG A 822 -37.64 -16.67 -22.84
CA ARG A 822 -38.07 -15.47 -23.57
C ARG A 822 -37.78 -14.19 -22.79
N GLN A 823 -37.97 -14.22 -21.47
CA GLN A 823 -37.73 -13.08 -20.59
C GLN A 823 -36.23 -12.80 -20.44
N LEU A 824 -35.39 -13.84 -20.49
CA LEU A 824 -33.94 -13.78 -20.57
C LEU A 824 -33.47 -13.30 -21.96
N LEU A 825 -34.14 -13.73 -23.03
CA LEU A 825 -33.84 -13.27 -24.39
C LEU A 825 -34.23 -11.79 -24.58
N ASP A 826 -35.33 -11.35 -23.97
CA ASP A 826 -35.72 -9.93 -23.93
C ASP A 826 -34.81 -9.13 -22.99
N SER A 827 -34.38 -9.68 -21.84
CA SER A 827 -33.42 -8.98 -20.96
C SER A 827 -32.04 -8.88 -21.60
N MET A 828 -31.61 -9.87 -22.40
CA MET A 828 -30.37 -9.77 -23.18
C MET A 828 -30.45 -8.71 -24.28
N LYS A 829 -31.62 -8.47 -24.88
CA LYS A 829 -31.80 -7.33 -25.81
C LYS A 829 -31.68 -5.97 -25.13
N ASP A 830 -32.02 -5.89 -23.84
CA ASP A 830 -31.91 -4.66 -23.06
C ASP A 830 -30.50 -4.46 -22.47
N ASP A 831 -29.80 -5.56 -22.13
CA ASP A 831 -28.42 -5.56 -21.60
C ASP A 831 -27.33 -5.47 -22.70
N GLU A 832 -27.68 -5.68 -23.97
CA GLU A 832 -26.77 -5.58 -25.14
C GLU A 832 -26.40 -4.14 -25.55
N LYS A 833 -26.65 -3.14 -24.70
CA LYS A 833 -26.17 -1.77 -24.99
C LYS A 833 -24.77 -1.47 -24.51
N PHE A 834 -24.11 -2.37 -23.77
CA PHE A 834 -22.67 -2.23 -23.50
C PHE A 834 -22.00 -3.53 -23.04
N LEU A 835 -21.36 -4.27 -23.96
CA LEU A 835 -20.44 -5.35 -23.60
C LEU A 835 -19.04 -4.76 -23.30
N PRO A 836 -18.31 -5.28 -22.30
CA PRO A 836 -16.97 -4.79 -21.97
C PRO A 836 -16.06 -4.97 -23.18
N LEU A 837 -15.33 -3.92 -23.54
CA LEU A 837 -14.39 -3.89 -24.67
C LEU A 837 -13.52 -5.16 -24.69
N ARG A 838 -12.89 -5.52 -23.57
CA ARG A 838 -12.14 -6.77 -23.48
C ARG A 838 -13.06 -8.00 -23.42
N GLY A 839 -12.92 -8.88 -24.40
CA GLY A 839 -13.68 -10.13 -24.49
C GLY A 839 -14.53 -10.27 -25.75
N PHE A 840 -14.62 -9.25 -26.61
CA PHE A 840 -15.40 -9.30 -27.86
C PHE A 840 -15.03 -10.49 -28.76
N GLY A 841 -13.73 -10.83 -28.90
CA GLY A 841 -13.31 -12.01 -29.66
C GLY A 841 -13.81 -13.33 -29.05
N THR A 842 -13.80 -13.43 -27.72
CA THR A 842 -14.37 -14.58 -27.01
C THR A 842 -15.89 -14.64 -27.10
N GLN A 843 -16.57 -13.49 -27.19
CA GLN A 843 -18.01 -13.40 -27.41
C GLN A 843 -18.40 -13.80 -28.83
N LYS A 844 -17.64 -13.40 -29.86
CA LYS A 844 -17.81 -13.88 -31.23
C LYS A 844 -17.66 -15.40 -31.29
N GLN A 845 -16.61 -15.96 -30.69
CA GLN A 845 -16.43 -17.42 -30.60
C GLN A 845 -17.60 -18.10 -29.87
N ARG A 846 -18.10 -17.50 -28.78
CA ARG A 846 -19.24 -18.00 -28.01
C ARG A 846 -20.55 -17.92 -28.81
N TYR A 847 -20.76 -16.85 -29.57
CA TYR A 847 -21.89 -16.66 -30.48
C TYR A 847 -21.84 -17.67 -31.65
N GLU A 848 -20.69 -17.82 -32.30
CA GLU A 848 -20.49 -18.78 -33.38
C GLU A 848 -20.59 -20.24 -32.89
N SER A 849 -20.13 -20.54 -31.68
CA SER A 849 -20.31 -21.87 -31.08
C SER A 849 -21.76 -22.14 -30.70
N SER A 850 -22.44 -21.19 -30.03
CA SER A 850 -23.86 -21.33 -29.68
C SER A 850 -24.77 -21.43 -30.90
N TYR A 851 -24.44 -20.76 -32.01
CA TYR A 851 -25.21 -20.86 -33.25
C TYR A 851 -24.91 -22.14 -34.04
N LYS A 852 -23.73 -22.74 -33.87
CA LYS A 852 -23.41 -24.07 -34.43
C LYS A 852 -24.02 -25.22 -33.62
N ASP A 853 -24.20 -25.03 -32.31
CA ASP A 853 -24.76 -26.02 -31.40
C ASP A 853 -26.31 -25.99 -31.35
N TRP A 854 -26.94 -24.92 -31.83
CA TRP A 854 -28.41 -24.77 -31.99
C TRP A 854 -28.85 -25.13 -33.41
#